data_AF-G0PM20-F1
#
_entry.id   AF-G0PM20-F1
#
_cell.length_a   1.000
_cell.length_b   1.000
_cell.length_c   1.000
_cell.angle_alpha   90.00
_cell.angle_beta   90.00
_cell.angle_gamma   90.00
#
_symmetry.space_group_name_H-M   'P 1'
#
loop_
_entity.id
_entity.type
_entity.pdbx_description
1 polymer ?
#
loop_
_entity_poly.entity_id
_entity_poly.type
_entity_poly.pdbx_seq_one_letter_code
_entity_poly.pdbx_strand_id
1 'polypeptide(L)'
;YCVLCDVRSRDATSHYKCKLIHYTCGKKCPVTPEDIPMDCKTCRVTFRSEGCYQNHLEKGSKGGKSRCAYTKFCDKCEKAYYQNKNSKPHVCGESYCHRCQMLKAGEHHCAMTVSKKNEKNLTWKRIYYDIESKVDEETGKQVPVLFMALRCCPKCVNVVPKEYENGVLDICEDCSPEGRAKMIECVSEDNREVDVSSSMVNWMFDAENKGFVCVAHNSSGYDGQFILENLIASNKAAPVVCLDGTKLIYLRHKGVKLVDSMKYLTMSLSGLGKTFEVDSLKGDFPVCFIRPENYDYIGKLPDDKEYALENKSADVKAKLQKFLAEERSSGKQFNFFEELKKYCYNDVYMLAASMASFEKEFETITDVCLLEESVTIAAAAVKTFRRKHLQNLCPIVLDAKPSASYNSSIKSQKYLLWLAHKEEVAIEISTTSGEKKFGPYRVDGFIDKCPKYPDGLILEFNGCYYHAHDCRFTAESIIGDRMAKDIWERDNERIKKLEELHPVKVIRECDVDRELKEVPGMAEFFENNEAKELLQLQRALVGGRTEVFKLCENNQKKTIRFVDVVSLYPTVMKHYLYPIGIPTNVPPSQIKVPITNPDDLPFRGFLHCKILAPQDLLLPVIGDKSSGKLVFGLCRKCSMTQNQGECWHSVEERAFTGVYCTPELHRAISRGYIITEVYHGIEYENWLGNDEEGKGGLFTSYVNDNMCEKIVSFENRETILFIYFQYASGFPADVKTDAEQKEFIREYEEKEQIKLDQSKFAKNPGKRAVAKLMLNSLWGKFAQRVDRLQNEIIMDPLKFYRILHDTALEVLDVRPVNDTLIVQYRTREESLMSLRTSACHIAALTTAYGRLELHELMEKAGAENLIYSDTDSIIYSVPEGEKNPLEGDMGGHLGQLTSELRGEMLNFVSTGPKSYSYIEKMEDGSLSTKVKAKGITLNCQADKLITFEKMAQMVEEVLTGVAQRSVQEVPQFKMKRNRDHQVFSENVFKSFKYTFNKRRVLSDGSTVPYGINTGSNYSYHSKFFVSPGLRGFFLMVEVEIEMVDFVSIRTKTYAYKDSFNKNGMNPSAHKHIFDAVTKMKKVVRKAKGITLNSAADNIVTFDMMRFMIEDLLEEKKRTVVDVPQHTMRRNKNHQIFSKNTTKMFHFTFNKRRILPDSSTK
;
A
#
# COMPACT_ATOMS: atom_id res chain seq x y z
N TYR A 1 7.93 34.99 -19.90
CA TYR A 1 9.11 34.80 -19.03
C TYR A 1 9.07 35.85 -17.94
N CYS A 2 9.25 35.47 -16.68
CA CYS A 2 9.19 36.39 -15.54
C CYS A 2 10.54 36.43 -14.83
N VAL A 3 11.21 37.59 -14.88
CA VAL A 3 12.56 37.81 -14.33
C VAL A 3 12.60 37.71 -12.80
N LEU A 4 11.45 37.78 -12.11
CA LEU A 4 11.38 37.72 -10.65
C LEU A 4 11.37 36.30 -10.08
N CYS A 5 11.16 35.28 -10.92
CA CYS A 5 11.11 33.87 -10.51
C CYS A 5 11.55 32.90 -11.62
N ASP A 6 12.20 33.44 -12.66
CA ASP A 6 12.68 32.79 -13.90
C ASP A 6 11.70 31.89 -14.67
N VAL A 7 10.40 31.95 -14.40
CA VAL A 7 9.44 31.07 -15.08
C VAL A 7 9.14 31.53 -16.51
N ARG A 8 9.35 30.64 -17.47
CA ARG A 8 8.86 30.80 -18.84
C ARG A 8 7.34 30.51 -18.91
N SER A 9 6.55 31.57 -19.00
CA SER A 9 5.11 31.53 -19.31
C SER A 9 4.80 31.93 -20.76
N ARG A 10 3.61 31.53 -21.24
CA ARG A 10 3.09 31.90 -22.58
C ARG A 10 2.76 33.39 -22.67
N ASP A 11 2.26 33.95 -21.58
CA ASP A 11 1.92 35.38 -21.41
C ASP A 11 1.95 35.76 -19.91
N ALA A 12 1.60 37.01 -19.57
CA ALA A 12 1.56 37.46 -18.17
C ALA A 12 0.34 36.88 -17.41
N THR A 13 -0.79 36.69 -18.08
CA THR A 13 -2.03 36.13 -17.52
C THR A 13 -1.90 34.67 -17.08
N SER A 14 -1.12 33.87 -17.79
CA SER A 14 -0.77 32.47 -17.47
C SER A 14 0.28 32.36 -16.35
N HIS A 15 0.81 33.49 -15.89
CA HIS A 15 1.85 33.56 -14.84
C HIS A 15 1.41 34.34 -13.60
N TYR A 16 0.10 34.35 -13.32
CA TYR A 16 -0.47 35.16 -12.25
C TYR A 16 -0.02 34.73 -10.84
N LYS A 17 0.37 33.47 -10.66
CA LYS A 17 0.73 32.82 -9.37
C LYS A 17 2.24 32.75 -9.08
N CYS A 18 3.03 33.72 -9.50
CA CYS A 18 4.42 33.78 -9.05
C CYS A 18 4.48 34.06 -7.54
N LYS A 19 5.16 33.20 -6.75
CA LYS A 19 5.32 33.37 -5.29
C LYS A 19 6.19 34.59 -4.92
N LEU A 20 6.93 35.15 -5.88
CA LEU A 20 7.90 36.27 -5.71
C LEU A 20 7.38 37.63 -6.23
N ILE A 21 6.13 37.69 -6.71
CA ILE A 21 5.39 38.94 -6.90
C ILE A 21 4.33 39.06 -5.82
N HIS A 22 4.09 40.28 -5.36
CA HIS A 22 3.00 40.55 -4.44
C HIS A 22 1.67 40.27 -5.14
N TYR A 23 0.82 39.41 -4.56
CA TYR A 23 -0.34 38.84 -5.26
C TYR A 23 -1.36 39.89 -5.71
N THR A 24 -1.57 40.97 -4.94
CA THR A 24 -2.55 42.02 -5.29
C THR A 24 -2.04 42.96 -6.39
N CYS A 25 -0.77 43.41 -6.34
CA CYS A 25 -0.24 44.37 -7.33
C CYS A 25 0.53 43.75 -8.51
N GLY A 26 1.06 42.53 -8.38
CA GLY A 26 1.68 41.80 -9.48
C GLY A 26 3.14 42.11 -9.79
N LYS A 27 3.81 42.91 -8.94
CA LYS A 27 5.27 43.13 -9.00
C LYS A 27 5.92 42.83 -7.64
N LYS A 28 7.25 42.86 -7.60
CA LYS A 28 8.00 42.92 -6.34
C LYS A 28 7.78 44.30 -5.71
N CYS A 29 7.37 44.33 -4.47
CA CYS A 29 7.16 45.53 -3.67
C CYS A 29 7.73 45.21 -2.28
N PRO A 30 8.79 45.89 -1.80
CA PRO A 30 9.16 45.84 -0.38
C PRO A 30 8.09 46.57 0.45
N VAL A 31 8.18 46.45 1.78
CA VAL A 31 7.40 47.23 2.73
C VAL A 31 8.38 48.02 3.60
N THR A 32 8.10 49.29 3.86
CA THR A 32 8.85 50.11 4.83
C THR A 32 7.92 50.57 5.96
N PRO A 33 8.46 50.99 7.13
CA PRO A 33 7.63 51.44 8.26
C PRO A 33 6.75 52.66 7.98
N GLU A 34 7.07 53.42 6.92
CA GLU A 34 6.39 54.64 6.51
C GLU A 34 5.28 54.40 5.46
N ASP A 35 5.07 53.16 5.03
CA ASP A 35 4.09 52.79 3.99
C ASP A 35 2.64 52.96 4.50
N ILE A 36 1.87 53.84 3.86
CA ILE A 36 0.45 54.07 4.16
C ILE A 36 -0.43 53.18 3.26
N PRO A 37 -1.38 52.39 3.83
CA PRO A 37 -2.34 51.62 3.04
C PRO A 37 -3.23 52.50 2.16
N MET A 38 -3.48 52.06 0.92
CA MET A 38 -4.23 52.78 -0.11
C MET A 38 -5.27 51.87 -0.78
N ASP A 39 -6.51 52.32 -0.86
CA ASP A 39 -7.62 51.57 -1.48
C ASP A 39 -7.82 51.94 -2.96
N CYS A 40 -7.97 50.94 -3.82
CA CYS A 40 -8.32 51.20 -5.22
C CYS A 40 -9.81 51.52 -5.38
N LYS A 41 -10.12 52.77 -5.79
CA LYS A 41 -11.48 53.24 -6.08
C LYS A 41 -12.24 52.40 -7.13
N THR A 42 -11.55 51.63 -7.98
CA THR A 42 -12.15 50.85 -9.06
C THR A 42 -12.39 49.37 -8.72
N CYS A 43 -11.48 48.72 -7.99
CA CYS A 43 -11.59 47.29 -7.65
C CYS A 43 -11.78 47.01 -6.14
N ARG A 44 -11.74 48.06 -5.30
CA ARG A 44 -11.85 48.05 -3.83
C ARG A 44 -10.92 47.04 -3.13
N VAL A 45 -9.76 46.77 -3.72
CA VAL A 45 -8.65 46.08 -3.05
C VAL A 45 -7.83 47.10 -2.28
N THR A 46 -7.50 46.79 -1.03
CA THR A 46 -6.52 47.53 -0.23
C THR A 46 -5.10 47.12 -0.61
N PHE A 47 -4.25 48.10 -0.84
CA PHE A 47 -2.83 47.93 -1.12
C PHE A 47 -2.03 48.46 0.06
N ARG A 48 -0.94 47.76 0.41
CA ARG A 48 -0.12 48.08 1.59
C ARG A 48 0.71 49.36 1.48
N SER A 49 0.82 49.96 0.28
CA SER A 49 1.55 51.21 0.05
C SER A 49 1.14 51.85 -1.27
N GLU A 50 1.48 53.12 -1.46
CA GLU A 50 1.23 53.84 -2.72
C GLU A 50 1.98 53.21 -3.90
N GLY A 51 3.25 52.84 -3.70
CA GLY A 51 4.01 52.08 -4.70
C GLY A 51 3.36 50.73 -5.02
N CYS A 52 2.72 50.09 -4.04
CA CYS A 52 1.94 48.87 -4.26
C CYS A 52 0.66 49.15 -5.07
N TYR A 53 -0.03 50.27 -4.84
CA TYR A 53 -1.22 50.67 -5.56
C TYR A 53 -0.92 51.00 -7.04
N GLN A 54 0.11 51.81 -7.30
CA GLN A 54 0.49 52.17 -8.68
C GLN A 54 0.88 50.95 -9.52
N ASN A 55 1.63 50.00 -8.94
CA ASN A 55 1.96 48.74 -9.60
C ASN A 55 0.73 47.90 -10.03
N HIS A 56 -0.41 48.04 -9.34
CA HIS A 56 -1.67 47.37 -9.68
C HIS A 56 -2.41 48.04 -10.85
N LEU A 57 -2.27 49.36 -10.99
CA LEU A 57 -2.85 50.17 -12.07
C LEU A 57 -2.04 50.09 -13.37
N GLU A 58 -0.74 49.79 -13.29
CA GLU A 58 0.12 49.68 -14.47
C GLU A 58 -0.34 48.63 -15.49
N LYS A 59 -0.20 48.99 -16.77
CA LYS A 59 -0.42 48.10 -17.91
C LYS A 59 0.72 47.09 -18.03
N GLY A 60 0.43 45.87 -18.46
CA GLY A 60 1.46 44.85 -18.68
C GLY A 60 2.46 45.27 -19.77
N SER A 61 3.68 44.73 -19.74
CA SER A 61 4.85 45.11 -20.58
C SER A 61 4.70 44.98 -22.11
N LYS A 62 3.50 44.66 -22.61
CA LYS A 62 3.10 44.69 -24.03
C LYS A 62 1.85 45.54 -24.28
N GLY A 63 1.60 46.56 -23.45
CA GLY A 63 0.42 47.45 -23.54
C GLY A 63 -0.91 46.80 -23.11
N GLY A 64 -0.88 45.63 -22.47
CA GLY A 64 -2.08 44.89 -22.07
C GLY A 64 -2.84 45.52 -20.90
N LYS A 65 -4.05 45.01 -20.62
CA LYS A 65 -4.85 45.42 -19.45
C LYS A 65 -4.05 45.30 -18.13
N SER A 66 -4.25 46.26 -17.23
CA SER A 66 -3.67 46.26 -15.88
C SER A 66 -4.33 45.22 -14.97
N ARG A 67 -3.75 44.92 -13.80
CA ARG A 67 -4.36 44.00 -12.84
C ARG A 67 -5.71 44.51 -12.32
N CYS A 68 -5.84 45.83 -12.16
CA CYS A 68 -7.13 46.46 -11.86
C CYS A 68 -8.20 46.14 -12.90
N ALA A 69 -7.87 46.18 -14.19
CA ALA A 69 -8.82 45.95 -15.28
C ALA A 69 -9.31 44.49 -15.41
N TYR A 70 -8.69 43.55 -14.67
CA TYR A 70 -9.14 42.16 -14.52
C TYR A 70 -9.72 41.85 -13.13
N THR A 71 -9.65 42.78 -12.18
CA THR A 71 -10.14 42.59 -10.81
C THR A 71 -11.48 43.30 -10.64
N LYS A 72 -12.50 42.56 -10.19
CA LYS A 72 -13.85 43.05 -9.92
C LYS A 72 -14.17 42.83 -8.45
N PHE A 73 -15.09 43.63 -7.91
CA PHE A 73 -15.57 43.48 -6.54
C PHE A 73 -17.01 42.95 -6.57
N CYS A 74 -17.37 41.98 -5.74
CA CYS A 74 -18.78 41.65 -5.51
C CYS A 74 -19.29 42.44 -4.31
N ASP A 75 -20.20 43.40 -4.55
CA ASP A 75 -20.86 44.16 -3.47
C ASP A 75 -21.66 43.27 -2.49
N LYS A 76 -22.07 42.06 -2.89
CA LYS A 76 -22.85 41.14 -2.03
C LYS A 76 -22.00 40.30 -1.05
N CYS A 77 -20.70 40.13 -1.27
CA CYS A 77 -19.83 39.39 -0.35
C CYS A 77 -18.50 40.08 -0.07
N GLU A 78 -18.42 41.37 -0.41
CA GLU A 78 -17.33 42.29 -0.13
C GLU A 78 -15.92 41.77 -0.49
N LYS A 79 -15.85 40.97 -1.56
CA LYS A 79 -14.62 40.30 -2.01
C LYS A 79 -14.27 40.68 -3.43
N ALA A 80 -13.00 41.00 -3.62
CA ALA A 80 -12.41 41.12 -4.93
C ALA A 80 -12.17 39.74 -5.57
N TYR A 81 -12.57 39.59 -6.83
CA TYR A 81 -12.39 38.40 -7.65
C TYR A 81 -11.80 38.74 -9.02
N TYR A 82 -11.19 37.74 -9.67
CA TYR A 82 -10.48 37.95 -10.94
C TYR A 82 -11.29 37.41 -12.12
N GLN A 83 -11.46 38.22 -13.17
CA GLN A 83 -12.22 37.88 -14.37
C GLN A 83 -11.29 37.92 -15.61
N ASN A 84 -11.09 36.78 -16.27
CA ASN A 84 -10.37 36.67 -17.55
C ASN A 84 -11.21 35.89 -18.59
N LYS A 85 -10.73 35.75 -19.83
CA LYS A 85 -11.48 35.06 -20.91
C LYS A 85 -11.92 33.62 -20.58
N ASN A 86 -11.28 32.96 -19.60
CA ASN A 86 -11.53 31.59 -19.18
C ASN A 86 -11.95 31.46 -17.70
N SER A 87 -12.20 32.58 -16.99
CA SER A 87 -12.62 32.53 -15.59
C SER A 87 -14.09 32.14 -15.48
N LYS A 88 -14.42 31.21 -14.58
CA LYS A 88 -15.82 30.94 -14.21
C LYS A 88 -16.49 32.22 -13.67
N PRO A 89 -17.81 32.38 -13.83
CA PRO A 89 -18.55 33.44 -13.15
C PRO A 89 -18.30 33.40 -11.64
N HIS A 90 -18.22 34.56 -11.02
CA HIS A 90 -18.11 34.65 -9.57
C HIS A 90 -19.47 34.35 -8.92
N VAL A 91 -19.45 33.49 -7.91
CA VAL A 91 -20.59 33.20 -7.05
C VAL A 91 -20.25 33.75 -5.67
N CYS A 92 -20.98 34.77 -5.22
CA CYS A 92 -20.67 35.48 -3.99
C CYS A 92 -20.88 34.54 -2.78
N GLY A 93 -19.92 34.51 -1.86
CA GLY A 93 -19.88 33.57 -0.72
C GLY A 93 -19.13 32.25 -0.97
N GLU A 94 -18.87 31.86 -2.23
CA GLU A 94 -18.17 30.60 -2.53
C GLU A 94 -16.64 30.74 -2.63
N SER A 95 -15.93 29.69 -2.20
CA SER A 95 -14.48 29.50 -2.39
C SER A 95 -14.19 28.19 -3.12
N TYR A 96 -13.06 28.11 -3.84
CA TYR A 96 -12.70 26.88 -4.56
C TYR A 96 -12.03 25.87 -3.62
N CYS A 97 -12.73 24.78 -3.34
CA CYS A 97 -12.18 23.71 -2.53
C CYS A 97 -11.19 22.85 -3.32
N HIS A 98 -9.93 22.79 -2.87
CA HIS A 98 -8.91 21.97 -3.51
C HIS A 98 -9.13 20.45 -3.34
N ARG A 99 -9.89 20.01 -2.33
CA ARG A 99 -10.19 18.60 -2.03
C ARG A 99 -11.34 18.05 -2.90
N CYS A 100 -12.52 18.67 -2.92
CA CYS A 100 -13.62 18.25 -3.80
C CYS A 100 -13.54 18.82 -5.24
N GLN A 101 -12.70 19.84 -5.47
CA GLN A 101 -12.53 20.56 -6.73
C GLN A 101 -13.78 21.30 -7.27
N MET A 102 -14.63 21.74 -6.34
CA MET A 102 -15.83 22.54 -6.62
C MET A 102 -15.73 23.90 -5.93
N LEU A 103 -16.48 24.89 -6.44
CA LEU A 103 -16.82 26.06 -5.65
C LEU A 103 -17.84 25.65 -4.57
N LYS A 104 -17.67 26.16 -3.35
CA LYS A 104 -18.49 25.84 -2.18
C LYS A 104 -18.58 27.04 -1.25
N ALA A 105 -19.77 27.32 -0.73
CA ALA A 105 -19.98 28.34 0.29
C ALA A 105 -19.31 27.95 1.61
N GLY A 106 -18.62 28.91 2.24
CA GLY A 106 -18.08 28.77 3.61
C GLY A 106 -17.18 27.55 3.87
N GLU A 107 -17.15 27.14 5.14
CA GLU A 107 -16.66 25.82 5.53
C GLU A 107 -17.66 24.76 5.06
N HIS A 108 -17.16 23.66 4.50
CA HIS A 108 -17.99 22.59 3.98
C HIS A 108 -17.27 21.24 4.07
N HIS A 109 -18.06 20.17 4.18
CA HIS A 109 -17.55 18.82 4.11
C HIS A 109 -17.45 18.37 2.64
N CYS A 110 -16.31 17.81 2.28
CA CYS A 110 -16.07 17.34 0.91
C CYS A 110 -16.65 15.93 0.73
N ALA A 111 -17.66 15.79 -0.12
CA ALA A 111 -18.16 14.47 -0.56
C ALA A 111 -17.45 13.99 -1.83
N MET A 112 -17.51 12.67 -2.07
CA MET A 112 -17.11 12.04 -3.32
C MET A 112 -18.03 12.50 -4.45
N THR A 113 -17.45 12.81 -5.62
CA THR A 113 -18.20 13.41 -6.74
C THR A 113 -18.43 12.43 -7.87
N VAL A 114 -19.57 12.54 -8.57
CA VAL A 114 -19.87 11.77 -9.78
C VAL A 114 -18.80 12.00 -10.86
N SER A 115 -18.43 10.92 -11.56
CA SER A 115 -17.41 10.90 -12.61
C SER A 115 -18.03 11.08 -13.99
N LYS A 116 -17.74 12.19 -14.67
CA LYS A 116 -18.17 12.45 -16.06
C LYS A 116 -17.12 11.99 -17.07
N LYS A 117 -17.54 11.42 -18.20
CA LYS A 117 -16.69 11.13 -19.36
C LYS A 117 -16.35 12.44 -20.09
N ASN A 118 -15.19 12.52 -20.73
CA ASN A 118 -14.83 13.65 -21.58
C ASN A 118 -14.19 13.14 -22.87
N GLU A 119 -15.02 12.88 -23.86
CA GLU A 119 -14.65 12.26 -25.14
C GLU A 119 -13.63 13.07 -25.93
N LYS A 120 -13.60 14.41 -25.76
CA LYS A 120 -12.61 15.30 -26.41
C LYS A 120 -11.16 15.02 -25.99
N ASN A 121 -10.95 14.22 -24.94
CA ASN A 121 -9.63 13.80 -24.45
C ASN A 121 -9.28 12.35 -24.78
N LEU A 122 -10.18 11.61 -25.43
CA LEU A 122 -10.01 10.18 -25.75
C LEU A 122 -9.63 10.02 -27.22
N THR A 123 -8.74 9.07 -27.52
CA THR A 123 -8.24 8.83 -28.88
C THR A 123 -8.54 7.42 -29.39
N TRP A 124 -8.64 6.45 -28.46
CA TRP A 124 -8.72 5.02 -28.73
C TRP A 124 -7.60 4.48 -29.65
N LYS A 125 -6.47 5.22 -29.74
CA LYS A 125 -5.27 4.80 -30.46
C LYS A 125 -4.34 4.02 -29.53
N ARG A 126 -3.89 2.85 -29.96
CA ARG A 126 -3.08 1.88 -29.20
C ARG A 126 -1.83 1.49 -29.99
N ILE A 127 -0.72 1.29 -29.29
CA ILE A 127 0.47 0.62 -29.82
C ILE A 127 0.73 -0.56 -28.91
N TYR A 128 0.52 -1.77 -29.39
CA TYR A 128 0.96 -2.97 -28.68
C TYR A 128 2.42 -3.23 -29.05
N TYR A 129 3.27 -3.55 -28.08
CA TYR A 129 4.69 -3.75 -28.32
C TYR A 129 5.31 -4.76 -27.36
N ASP A 130 6.47 -5.27 -27.76
CA ASP A 130 7.28 -6.24 -27.02
C ASP A 130 8.77 -6.04 -27.34
N ILE A 131 9.67 -6.45 -26.44
CA ILE A 131 11.13 -6.27 -26.57
C ILE A 131 11.87 -7.55 -26.20
N GLU A 132 12.61 -8.10 -27.16
CA GLU A 132 13.59 -9.16 -26.92
C GLU A 132 14.99 -8.59 -26.72
N SER A 133 15.77 -9.22 -25.84
CA SER A 133 17.10 -8.75 -25.44
C SER A 133 18.08 -9.89 -25.23
N LYS A 134 19.35 -9.64 -25.54
CA LYS A 134 20.47 -10.52 -25.19
C LYS A 134 20.99 -10.22 -23.80
N VAL A 135 21.61 -11.22 -23.18
CA VAL A 135 22.53 -11.01 -22.05
C VAL A 135 23.83 -10.41 -22.59
N ASP A 136 24.32 -9.37 -21.95
CA ASP A 136 25.70 -8.92 -22.06
C ASP A 136 26.59 -9.77 -21.14
N GLU A 137 27.52 -10.55 -21.71
CA GLU A 137 28.25 -11.56 -20.94
C GLU A 137 29.24 -10.96 -19.92
N GLU A 138 29.78 -9.77 -20.18
CA GLU A 138 30.70 -9.08 -19.26
C GLU A 138 29.96 -8.48 -18.05
N THR A 139 28.79 -7.89 -18.27
CA THR A 139 28.07 -7.10 -17.26
C THR A 139 26.84 -7.80 -16.67
N GLY A 140 26.36 -8.87 -17.29
CA GLY A 140 25.09 -9.54 -16.97
C GLY A 140 23.83 -8.70 -17.28
N LYS A 141 24.00 -7.55 -17.95
CA LYS A 141 22.93 -6.62 -18.30
C LYS A 141 22.12 -7.16 -19.48
N GLN A 142 20.82 -6.91 -19.48
CA GLN A 142 19.97 -7.13 -20.65
C GLN A 142 20.11 -5.97 -21.64
N VAL A 143 20.31 -6.29 -22.92
CA VAL A 143 20.47 -5.31 -24.01
C VAL A 143 19.47 -5.62 -25.12
N PRO A 144 18.52 -4.72 -25.46
CA PRO A 144 17.54 -4.94 -26.54
C PRO A 144 18.18 -5.28 -27.88
N VAL A 145 17.64 -6.30 -28.55
CA VAL A 145 18.09 -6.76 -29.89
C VAL A 145 16.97 -6.77 -30.93
N LEU A 146 15.71 -6.81 -30.47
CA LEU A 146 14.52 -6.73 -31.31
C LEU A 146 13.41 -5.99 -30.55
N PHE A 147 12.78 -5.04 -31.22
CA PHE A 147 11.57 -4.35 -30.82
C PHE A 147 10.50 -4.55 -31.89
N MET A 148 9.35 -5.08 -31.47
CA MET A 148 8.16 -5.23 -32.32
C MET A 148 7.03 -4.33 -31.81
N ALA A 149 6.30 -3.69 -32.73
CA ALA A 149 5.14 -2.89 -32.39
C ALA A 149 4.02 -2.98 -33.45
N LEU A 150 2.77 -2.84 -33.00
CA LEU A 150 1.56 -2.84 -33.83
C LEU A 150 0.63 -1.68 -33.45
N ARG A 151 0.39 -0.76 -34.41
CA ARG A 151 -0.56 0.36 -34.31
C ARG A 151 -2.01 -0.14 -34.52
N CYS A 152 -2.92 0.27 -33.64
CA CYS A 152 -4.36 -0.03 -33.69
C CYS A 152 -5.20 1.22 -33.36
N CYS A 153 -6.31 1.41 -34.06
CA CYS A 153 -7.35 2.41 -33.81
C CYS A 153 -8.74 1.74 -33.75
N PRO A 154 -9.84 2.47 -33.46
CA PRO A 154 -11.19 1.90 -33.38
C PRO A 154 -11.66 1.07 -34.58
N LYS A 155 -11.16 1.33 -35.79
CA LYS A 155 -11.45 0.52 -36.98
C LYS A 155 -10.61 -0.76 -36.97
N CYS A 156 -9.29 -0.58 -36.92
CA CYS A 156 -8.26 -1.62 -36.93
C CYS A 156 -8.27 -2.61 -35.75
N VAL A 157 -8.90 -2.25 -34.62
CA VAL A 157 -8.95 -3.10 -33.42
C VAL A 157 -9.76 -4.39 -33.63
N ASN A 158 -10.67 -4.42 -34.62
CA ASN A 158 -11.48 -5.60 -34.96
C ASN A 158 -10.75 -6.58 -35.90
N VAL A 159 -9.65 -6.15 -36.54
CA VAL A 159 -8.84 -6.98 -37.46
C VAL A 159 -7.37 -6.80 -37.07
N VAL A 160 -6.89 -7.68 -36.20
CA VAL A 160 -5.48 -7.70 -35.76
C VAL A 160 -4.71 -8.65 -36.69
N PRO A 161 -3.72 -8.17 -37.46
CA PRO A 161 -2.96 -9.02 -38.39
C PRO A 161 -2.13 -10.05 -37.62
N LYS A 162 -2.35 -11.34 -37.92
CA LYS A 162 -1.72 -12.48 -37.23
C LYS A 162 -0.25 -12.69 -37.58
N GLU A 163 0.13 -12.38 -38.82
CA GLU A 163 1.52 -12.41 -39.30
C GLU A 163 2.05 -10.98 -39.43
N TYR A 164 3.37 -10.81 -39.25
CA TYR A 164 4.03 -9.50 -39.26
C TYR A 164 3.91 -8.81 -40.63
N GLU A 165 4.12 -9.55 -41.71
CA GLU A 165 4.09 -9.07 -43.10
C GLU A 165 2.73 -8.46 -43.45
N ASN A 166 1.65 -9.11 -43.01
CA ASN A 166 0.29 -8.59 -43.17
C ASN A 166 0.12 -7.28 -42.41
N GLY A 167 0.72 -7.13 -41.23
CA GLY A 167 0.70 -5.89 -40.46
C GLY A 167 1.52 -4.76 -41.08
N VAL A 168 2.58 -5.07 -41.83
CA VAL A 168 3.35 -4.06 -42.59
C VAL A 168 2.57 -3.59 -43.82
N LEU A 169 1.85 -4.48 -44.50
CA LEU A 169 1.05 -4.13 -45.68
C LEU A 169 -0.31 -3.49 -45.34
N ASP A 170 -0.82 -3.68 -44.12
CA ASP A 170 -2.09 -3.12 -43.64
C ASP A 170 -1.96 -1.62 -43.30
N ILE A 171 -2.35 -0.78 -44.26
CA ILE A 171 -2.33 0.68 -44.19
C ILE A 171 -3.66 1.22 -43.65
N CYS A 172 -3.59 2.19 -42.74
CA CYS A 172 -4.77 2.86 -42.17
C CYS A 172 -4.58 4.38 -42.06
N GLU A 173 -5.38 5.15 -42.79
CA GLU A 173 -5.39 6.62 -42.76
C GLU A 173 -5.51 7.22 -41.35
N ASP A 174 -6.26 6.56 -40.45
CA ASP A 174 -6.46 7.07 -39.08
C ASP A 174 -5.25 6.84 -38.15
N CYS A 175 -4.39 5.86 -38.42
CA CYS A 175 -3.42 5.41 -37.42
C CYS A 175 -2.05 4.95 -37.92
N SER A 176 -1.91 4.54 -39.18
CA SER A 176 -0.61 4.27 -39.78
C SER A 176 -0.70 4.32 -41.32
N PRO A 177 -0.38 5.45 -41.95
CA PRO A 177 -0.40 5.57 -43.41
C PRO A 177 0.71 4.76 -44.11
N GLU A 178 1.72 4.30 -43.36
CA GLU A 178 2.90 3.56 -43.86
C GLU A 178 2.92 2.07 -43.40
N GLY A 179 1.76 1.52 -43.01
CA GLY A 179 1.66 0.15 -42.48
C GLY A 179 1.62 0.11 -40.94
N ARG A 180 0.81 -0.78 -40.36
CA ARG A 180 0.53 -0.82 -38.91
C ARG A 180 1.63 -1.45 -38.06
N ALA A 181 2.40 -2.40 -38.59
CA ALA A 181 3.46 -3.08 -37.87
C ALA A 181 4.82 -2.40 -38.04
N LYS A 182 5.66 -2.43 -37.01
CA LYS A 182 7.03 -1.92 -37.02
C LYS A 182 7.98 -2.89 -36.31
N MET A 183 9.06 -3.23 -37.00
CA MET A 183 10.23 -3.92 -36.46
C MET A 183 11.41 -2.95 -36.40
N ILE A 184 12.23 -3.07 -35.35
CA ILE A 184 13.55 -2.45 -35.19
C ILE A 184 14.44 -3.49 -34.52
N GLU A 185 15.56 -3.86 -35.14
CA GLU A 185 16.37 -5.00 -34.69
C GLU A 185 17.84 -4.84 -35.10
N CYS A 186 18.73 -5.64 -34.50
CA CYS A 186 20.16 -5.73 -34.87
C CYS A 186 20.66 -7.18 -35.04
N VAL A 187 19.73 -8.09 -35.31
CA VAL A 187 19.93 -9.54 -35.48
C VAL A 187 19.95 -9.99 -36.96
N SER A 188 19.64 -9.12 -37.93
CA SER A 188 19.95 -9.32 -39.36
C SER A 188 21.31 -8.73 -39.76
N GLU A 189 21.88 -9.20 -40.87
CA GLU A 189 23.20 -8.78 -41.38
C GLU A 189 23.25 -7.26 -41.66
N ASP A 190 22.26 -6.72 -42.38
CA ASP A 190 22.17 -5.30 -42.73
C ASP A 190 22.01 -4.36 -41.51
N ASN A 191 21.47 -4.86 -40.40
CA ASN A 191 21.10 -4.05 -39.24
C ASN A 191 22.00 -4.26 -37.99
N ARG A 192 23.10 -5.02 -38.08
CA ARG A 192 24.03 -5.30 -36.95
C ARG A 192 24.38 -4.06 -36.10
N GLU A 193 24.60 -2.91 -36.74
CA GLU A 193 25.01 -1.65 -36.11
C GLU A 193 23.84 -0.79 -35.59
N VAL A 194 22.59 -1.26 -35.68
CA VAL A 194 21.41 -0.50 -35.22
C VAL A 194 21.35 -0.50 -33.69
N ASP A 195 21.48 0.69 -33.09
CA ASP A 195 21.08 0.90 -31.70
C ASP A 195 19.54 0.80 -31.61
N VAL A 196 19.06 -0.41 -31.32
CA VAL A 196 17.64 -0.73 -31.11
C VAL A 196 17.05 0.13 -30.00
N SER A 197 17.80 0.41 -28.94
CA SER A 197 17.30 1.16 -27.78
C SER A 197 17.00 2.62 -28.12
N SER A 198 17.91 3.31 -28.81
CA SER A 198 17.69 4.69 -29.24
C SER A 198 16.69 4.76 -30.39
N SER A 199 16.73 3.80 -31.32
CA SER A 199 15.83 3.75 -32.48
C SER A 199 14.37 3.53 -32.08
N MET A 200 14.09 2.60 -31.15
CA MET A 200 12.73 2.35 -30.65
C MET A 200 12.18 3.56 -29.87
N VAL A 201 13.01 4.25 -29.08
CA VAL A 201 12.58 5.44 -28.31
C VAL A 201 12.31 6.62 -29.24
N ASN A 202 13.14 6.82 -30.27
CA ASN A 202 12.91 7.84 -31.29
C ASN A 202 11.60 7.60 -32.05
N TRP A 203 11.34 6.37 -32.51
CA TRP A 203 10.09 6.01 -33.18
C TRP A 203 8.88 6.14 -32.25
N MET A 204 8.93 5.53 -31.05
CA MET A 204 7.79 5.48 -30.13
C MET A 204 7.30 6.88 -29.71
N PHE A 205 8.21 7.85 -29.58
CA PHE A 205 7.88 9.23 -29.23
C PHE A 205 8.00 10.21 -30.41
N ASP A 206 7.83 9.73 -31.64
CA ASP A 206 7.68 10.58 -32.81
C ASP A 206 6.37 11.41 -32.77
N ALA A 207 6.30 12.48 -33.57
CA ALA A 207 5.12 13.31 -33.76
C ALA A 207 3.89 12.54 -34.25
N GLU A 208 4.04 11.51 -35.07
CA GLU A 208 2.94 10.65 -35.55
C GLU A 208 2.27 9.86 -34.43
N ASN A 209 3.08 9.33 -33.50
CA ASN A 209 2.61 8.50 -32.39
C ASN A 209 1.95 9.35 -31.27
N LYS A 210 1.87 10.67 -31.43
CA LYS A 210 1.25 11.58 -30.47
C LYS A 210 -0.24 11.26 -30.25
N GLY A 211 -0.58 11.00 -28.99
CA GLY A 211 -1.94 10.65 -28.56
C GLY A 211 -2.15 9.16 -28.34
N PHE A 212 -1.29 8.30 -28.88
CA PHE A 212 -1.37 6.85 -28.66
C PHE A 212 -1.10 6.46 -27.20
N VAL A 213 -1.67 5.31 -26.82
CA VAL A 213 -1.30 4.57 -25.62
C VAL A 213 -0.51 3.32 -26.01
N CYS A 214 0.76 3.28 -25.65
CA CYS A 214 1.63 2.13 -25.79
C CYS A 214 1.37 1.13 -24.64
N VAL A 215 1.20 -0.14 -24.97
CA VAL A 215 0.86 -1.23 -24.05
C VAL A 215 1.82 -2.39 -24.29
N ALA A 216 2.53 -2.81 -23.25
CA ALA A 216 3.29 -4.06 -23.22
C ALA A 216 2.91 -4.87 -21.97
N HIS A 217 3.15 -6.18 -21.99
CA HIS A 217 2.79 -7.08 -20.91
C HIS A 217 3.96 -7.24 -19.92
N ASN A 218 3.77 -6.84 -18.66
CA ASN A 218 4.86 -6.68 -17.68
C ASN A 218 5.81 -5.51 -18.01
N SER A 219 5.34 -4.50 -18.76
CA SER A 219 6.12 -3.29 -19.11
C SER A 219 6.73 -2.59 -17.89
N SER A 220 6.02 -2.55 -16.75
CA SER A 220 6.58 -2.00 -15.51
C SER A 220 7.79 -2.77 -14.99
N GLY A 221 7.92 -4.02 -15.39
CA GLY A 221 8.93 -4.96 -14.98
C GLY A 221 10.13 -5.06 -15.90
N TYR A 222 9.93 -4.83 -17.20
CA TYR A 222 10.87 -5.20 -18.25
C TYR A 222 10.95 -4.12 -19.34
N ASP A 223 10.05 -4.13 -20.32
CA ASP A 223 10.12 -3.33 -21.57
C ASP A 223 10.21 -1.83 -21.33
N GLY A 224 9.38 -1.34 -20.40
CA GLY A 224 9.34 0.07 -20.03
C GLY A 224 10.61 0.55 -19.30
N GLN A 225 11.43 -0.37 -18.80
CA GLN A 225 12.71 -0.05 -18.17
C GLN A 225 13.74 0.38 -19.22
N PHE A 226 13.88 -0.37 -20.32
CA PHE A 226 14.79 0.00 -21.42
C PHE A 226 14.44 1.38 -22.02
N ILE A 227 13.13 1.62 -22.20
CA ILE A 227 12.60 2.90 -22.70
C ILE A 227 12.94 4.05 -21.73
N LEU A 228 12.79 3.83 -20.42
CA LEU A 228 13.10 4.84 -19.41
C LEU A 228 14.61 5.06 -19.25
N GLU A 229 15.41 4.00 -19.28
CA GLU A 229 16.88 4.06 -19.26
C GLU A 229 17.39 4.94 -20.41
N ASN A 230 16.98 4.66 -21.65
CA ASN A 230 17.41 5.41 -22.83
C ASN A 230 16.91 6.87 -22.80
N LEU A 231 15.67 7.13 -22.36
CA LEU A 231 15.17 8.50 -22.16
C LEU A 231 16.02 9.29 -21.14
N ILE A 232 16.43 8.66 -20.04
CA ILE A 232 17.31 9.28 -19.02
C ILE A 232 18.72 9.52 -19.62
N ALA A 233 19.30 8.51 -20.27
CA ALA A 233 20.63 8.58 -20.87
C ALA A 233 20.74 9.67 -21.97
N SER A 234 19.64 9.97 -22.66
CA SER A 234 19.60 10.93 -23.78
C SER A 234 19.91 12.40 -23.41
N ASN A 235 19.84 12.76 -22.13
CA ASN A 235 19.91 14.14 -21.59
C ASN A 235 18.91 15.14 -22.21
N LYS A 236 17.91 14.67 -22.96
CA LYS A 236 16.99 15.49 -23.76
C LYS A 236 15.51 15.25 -23.41
N ALA A 237 15.21 14.32 -22.51
CA ALA A 237 13.86 13.97 -22.10
C ALA A 237 13.61 14.14 -20.59
N ALA A 238 12.54 14.87 -20.25
CA ALA A 238 11.94 14.86 -18.92
C ALA A 238 10.53 14.24 -19.00
N PRO A 239 10.41 12.90 -19.05
CA PRO A 239 9.12 12.23 -19.05
C PRO A 239 8.40 12.40 -17.70
N VAL A 240 7.07 12.38 -17.72
CA VAL A 240 6.26 12.27 -16.49
C VAL A 240 6.14 10.80 -16.15
N VAL A 241 6.66 10.38 -15.00
CA VAL A 241 6.71 8.97 -14.58
C VAL A 241 5.92 8.73 -13.29
N CYS A 242 5.48 7.49 -13.09
CA CYS A 242 4.95 6.98 -11.83
C CYS A 242 5.65 5.67 -11.52
N LEU A 243 6.40 5.63 -10.40
CA LEU A 243 7.20 4.46 -10.00
C LEU A 243 6.64 3.81 -8.73
N ASP A 244 6.80 2.49 -8.64
CA ASP A 244 6.60 1.68 -7.43
C ASP A 244 7.91 0.94 -7.12
N GLY A 245 8.73 1.51 -6.24
CA GLY A 245 10.16 1.19 -6.20
C GLY A 245 10.82 1.53 -7.54
N THR A 246 11.39 0.54 -8.22
CA THR A 246 11.92 0.68 -9.59
C THR A 246 10.91 0.32 -10.68
N LYS A 247 9.71 -0.18 -10.35
CA LYS A 247 8.71 -0.58 -11.34
C LYS A 247 8.07 0.65 -12.00
N LEU A 248 8.10 0.72 -13.33
CA LEU A 248 7.48 1.81 -14.10
C LEU A 248 5.98 1.57 -14.30
N ILE A 249 5.15 2.05 -13.35
CA ILE A 249 3.70 1.86 -13.41
C ILE A 249 3.07 2.63 -14.59
N TYR A 250 3.66 3.77 -14.95
CA TYR A 250 3.16 4.65 -16.01
C TYR A 250 4.24 5.65 -16.45
N LEU A 251 4.27 5.97 -17.75
CA LEU A 251 5.10 7.03 -18.32
C LEU A 251 4.29 7.87 -19.33
N ARG A 252 4.60 9.17 -19.44
CA ARG A 252 4.14 10.03 -20.53
C ARG A 252 5.26 10.94 -21.03
N HIS A 253 5.51 10.90 -22.34
CA HIS A 253 6.46 11.78 -23.03
C HIS A 253 5.92 12.17 -24.42
N LYS A 254 6.20 13.40 -24.88
CA LYS A 254 5.73 14.01 -26.15
C LYS A 254 4.23 13.88 -26.52
N GLY A 255 3.37 13.43 -25.59
CA GLY A 255 1.94 13.20 -25.82
C GLY A 255 1.54 11.73 -25.98
N VAL A 256 2.51 10.81 -25.91
CA VAL A 256 2.33 9.36 -25.86
C VAL A 256 2.25 8.91 -24.40
N LYS A 257 1.40 7.93 -24.08
CA LYS A 257 1.31 7.30 -22.75
C LYS A 257 1.83 5.86 -22.83
N LEU A 258 2.57 5.39 -21.84
CA LEU A 258 2.93 3.97 -21.67
C LEU A 258 2.23 3.41 -20.44
N VAL A 259 1.64 2.22 -20.60
CA VAL A 259 0.95 1.47 -19.54
C VAL A 259 1.30 -0.03 -19.62
N ASP A 260 1.18 -0.72 -18.49
CA ASP A 260 1.44 -2.16 -18.37
C ASP A 260 0.11 -2.92 -18.28
N SER A 261 -0.12 -3.88 -19.19
CA SER A 261 -1.38 -4.66 -19.20
C SER A 261 -1.58 -5.50 -17.93
N MET A 262 -0.49 -5.88 -17.23
CA MET A 262 -0.57 -6.57 -15.93
C MET A 262 -1.15 -5.72 -14.80
N LYS A 263 -1.34 -4.39 -14.99
CA LYS A 263 -2.06 -3.54 -14.02
C LYS A 263 -3.58 -3.66 -14.14
N TYR A 264 -4.04 -4.37 -15.17
CA TYR A 264 -5.45 -4.65 -15.43
C TYR A 264 -5.74 -6.15 -15.30
N LEU A 265 -4.92 -6.99 -15.95
CA LEU A 265 -5.09 -8.44 -16.01
C LEU A 265 -3.86 -9.13 -15.41
N THR A 266 -3.95 -9.53 -14.14
CA THR A 266 -2.84 -10.11 -13.37
C THR A 266 -2.65 -11.61 -13.65
N MET A 267 -2.34 -11.94 -14.91
CA MET A 267 -2.04 -13.31 -15.39
C MET A 267 -0.90 -13.26 -16.42
N SER A 268 -0.37 -14.40 -16.86
CA SER A 268 0.62 -14.45 -17.95
C SER A 268 -0.02 -14.17 -19.30
N LEU A 269 0.77 -13.81 -20.32
CA LEU A 269 0.29 -13.62 -21.69
C LEU A 269 -0.32 -14.90 -22.30
N SER A 270 0.26 -16.06 -21.98
CA SER A 270 -0.34 -17.36 -22.31
C SER A 270 -1.65 -17.65 -21.55
N GLY A 271 -1.84 -17.03 -20.38
CA GLY A 271 -3.11 -17.02 -19.65
C GLY A 271 -4.13 -16.08 -20.28
N LEU A 272 -3.70 -14.91 -20.77
CA LEU A 272 -4.54 -13.99 -21.55
C LEU A 272 -5.07 -14.68 -22.81
N GLY A 273 -4.19 -15.27 -23.61
CA GLY A 273 -4.58 -15.97 -24.84
C GLY A 273 -5.66 -17.03 -24.63
N LYS A 274 -5.51 -17.86 -23.59
CA LYS A 274 -6.53 -18.84 -23.18
C LYS A 274 -7.82 -18.19 -22.67
N THR A 275 -7.70 -17.10 -21.92
CA THR A 275 -8.86 -16.41 -21.33
C THR A 275 -9.69 -15.70 -22.39
N PHE A 276 -9.09 -15.16 -23.44
CA PHE A 276 -9.77 -14.45 -24.52
C PHE A 276 -9.94 -15.29 -25.80
N GLU A 277 -9.68 -16.60 -25.72
CA GLU A 277 -9.84 -17.58 -26.81
C GLU A 277 -9.11 -17.17 -28.10
N VAL A 278 -7.90 -16.61 -27.97
CA VAL A 278 -7.07 -16.15 -29.09
C VAL A 278 -6.17 -17.29 -29.59
N ASP A 279 -6.27 -17.59 -30.89
CA ASP A 279 -5.49 -18.65 -31.57
C ASP A 279 -3.99 -18.28 -31.70
N SER A 280 -3.20 -18.59 -30.68
CA SER A 280 -1.74 -18.52 -30.72
C SER A 280 -1.12 -19.57 -31.65
N LEU A 281 -0.06 -19.21 -32.38
CA LEU A 281 0.86 -20.20 -32.94
C LEU A 281 1.60 -20.88 -31.78
N LYS A 282 1.50 -22.21 -31.66
CA LYS A 282 2.13 -22.95 -30.54
C LYS A 282 3.62 -23.10 -30.79
N GLY A 283 4.42 -22.56 -29.87
CA GLY A 283 5.86 -22.75 -29.76
C GLY A 283 6.38 -22.15 -28.45
N ASP A 284 7.67 -22.30 -28.22
CA ASP A 284 8.44 -21.59 -27.19
C ASP A 284 9.78 -21.24 -27.84
N PHE A 285 10.42 -20.15 -27.44
CA PHE A 285 11.66 -19.68 -28.08
C PHE A 285 12.89 -19.98 -27.21
N PRO A 286 14.02 -20.39 -27.80
CA PRO A 286 15.26 -20.62 -27.04
C PRO A 286 15.91 -19.29 -26.66
N VAL A 287 15.36 -18.60 -25.65
CA VAL A 287 15.80 -17.25 -25.22
C VAL A 287 17.27 -17.18 -24.80
N CYS A 288 17.88 -18.27 -24.33
CA CYS A 288 19.32 -18.29 -24.02
C CYS A 288 20.21 -18.43 -25.28
N PHE A 289 19.61 -18.70 -26.44
CA PHE A 289 20.28 -18.79 -27.73
C PHE A 289 20.48 -17.42 -28.41
N ILE A 290 19.88 -16.34 -27.87
CA ILE A 290 20.04 -14.96 -28.33
C ILE A 290 21.46 -14.47 -28.00
N ARG A 291 22.41 -14.81 -28.87
CA ARG A 291 23.83 -14.43 -28.83
C ARG A 291 24.31 -14.01 -30.22
N PRO A 292 25.23 -13.04 -30.34
CA PRO A 292 25.76 -12.58 -31.63
C PRO A 292 26.23 -13.71 -32.56
N GLU A 293 26.90 -14.73 -32.03
CA GLU A 293 27.42 -15.88 -32.80
C GLU A 293 26.31 -16.73 -33.45
N ASN A 294 25.07 -16.62 -32.95
CA ASN A 294 23.92 -17.40 -33.38
C ASN A 294 22.98 -16.63 -34.32
N TYR A 295 23.22 -15.35 -34.59
CA TYR A 295 22.28 -14.51 -35.33
C TYR A 295 22.03 -15.01 -36.76
N ASP A 296 23.06 -15.54 -37.42
CA ASP A 296 22.98 -16.11 -38.78
C ASP A 296 22.73 -17.64 -38.78
N TYR A 297 22.31 -18.20 -37.64
CA TYR A 297 22.12 -19.64 -37.50
C TYR A 297 20.91 -20.16 -38.28
N ILE A 298 21.18 -21.06 -39.22
CA ILE A 298 20.20 -21.91 -39.91
C ILE A 298 20.64 -23.36 -39.75
N GLY A 299 19.87 -24.17 -39.03
CA GLY A 299 20.30 -25.53 -38.68
C GLY A 299 19.25 -26.36 -37.97
N LYS A 300 19.69 -27.21 -37.04
CA LYS A 300 18.81 -28.07 -36.22
C LYS A 300 18.21 -27.23 -35.08
N LEU A 301 17.09 -27.67 -34.50
CA LEU A 301 16.55 -27.03 -33.29
C LEU A 301 17.60 -27.01 -32.16
N PRO A 302 17.79 -25.88 -31.45
CA PRO A 302 18.68 -25.78 -30.29
C PRO A 302 18.39 -26.80 -29.18
N ASP A 303 19.38 -27.02 -28.32
CA ASP A 303 19.29 -27.93 -27.17
C ASP A 303 18.26 -27.45 -26.12
N ASP A 304 17.71 -28.39 -25.35
CA ASP A 304 16.75 -28.14 -24.25
C ASP A 304 17.22 -27.06 -23.24
N LYS A 305 18.54 -26.97 -23.00
CA LYS A 305 19.15 -25.96 -22.11
C LYS A 305 18.86 -24.52 -22.57
N GLU A 306 18.73 -24.30 -23.87
CA GLU A 306 18.60 -22.96 -24.47
C GLU A 306 17.19 -22.36 -24.28
N TYR A 307 16.20 -23.21 -23.95
CA TYR A 307 14.80 -22.83 -23.68
C TYR A 307 14.53 -22.48 -22.20
N ALA A 308 15.58 -22.39 -21.36
CA ALA A 308 15.49 -22.09 -19.94
C ALA A 308 14.45 -22.95 -19.16
N LEU A 309 14.33 -24.23 -19.52
CA LEU A 309 13.26 -25.13 -19.05
C LEU A 309 13.14 -25.21 -17.53
N GLU A 310 14.25 -25.12 -16.80
CA GLU A 310 14.29 -25.17 -15.33
C GLU A 310 13.49 -24.04 -14.66
N ASN A 311 13.28 -22.92 -15.36
CA ASN A 311 12.52 -21.77 -14.88
C ASN A 311 11.01 -21.88 -15.11
N LYS A 312 10.57 -22.86 -15.91
CA LYS A 312 9.16 -23.13 -16.23
C LYS A 312 8.58 -24.10 -15.17
N SER A 313 7.24 -24.21 -15.10
CA SER A 313 6.59 -25.22 -14.23
C SER A 313 6.80 -26.63 -14.78
N ALA A 314 6.64 -27.65 -13.93
CA ALA A 314 6.81 -29.06 -14.32
C ALA A 314 5.93 -29.43 -15.54
N ASP A 315 4.65 -29.06 -15.54
CA ASP A 315 3.72 -29.29 -16.65
C ASP A 315 4.16 -28.64 -17.97
N VAL A 316 4.65 -27.40 -17.90
CA VAL A 316 5.08 -26.65 -19.10
C VAL A 316 6.37 -27.25 -19.64
N LYS A 317 7.32 -27.59 -18.76
CA LYS A 317 8.55 -28.28 -19.12
C LYS A 317 8.25 -29.62 -19.82
N ALA A 318 7.42 -30.48 -19.23
CA ALA A 318 7.08 -31.78 -19.82
C ALA A 318 6.42 -31.65 -21.21
N LYS A 319 5.47 -30.71 -21.37
CA LYS A 319 4.81 -30.44 -22.65
C LYS A 319 5.78 -29.92 -23.71
N LEU A 320 6.69 -29.02 -23.32
CA LEU A 320 7.67 -28.45 -24.24
C LEU A 320 8.75 -29.46 -24.63
N GLN A 321 9.26 -30.29 -23.71
CA GLN A 321 10.23 -31.33 -24.04
C GLN A 321 9.66 -32.36 -25.02
N LYS A 322 8.39 -32.75 -24.85
CA LYS A 322 7.69 -33.60 -25.83
C LYS A 322 7.60 -32.92 -27.20
N PHE A 323 7.17 -31.66 -27.26
CA PHE A 323 7.08 -30.89 -28.50
C PHE A 323 8.44 -30.73 -29.21
N LEU A 324 9.50 -30.40 -28.47
CA LEU A 324 10.86 -30.27 -29.02
C LEU A 324 11.40 -31.62 -29.51
N ALA A 325 11.07 -32.74 -28.87
CA ALA A 325 11.43 -34.07 -29.36
C ALA A 325 10.69 -34.44 -30.66
N GLU A 326 9.40 -34.08 -30.77
CA GLU A 326 8.59 -34.27 -31.99
C GLU A 326 9.12 -33.42 -33.16
N GLU A 327 9.42 -32.13 -32.93
CA GLU A 327 9.97 -31.20 -33.95
C GLU A 327 11.41 -31.55 -34.37
N ARG A 328 12.24 -32.09 -33.46
CA ARG A 328 13.56 -32.64 -33.83
C ARG A 328 13.43 -33.92 -34.66
N SER A 329 12.42 -34.75 -34.38
CA SER A 329 12.16 -35.99 -35.11
C SER A 329 11.55 -35.77 -36.49
N SER A 330 10.78 -34.69 -36.68
CA SER A 330 10.27 -34.26 -38.00
C SER A 330 11.35 -33.65 -38.90
N GLY A 331 12.57 -33.44 -38.39
CA GLY A 331 13.69 -32.87 -39.15
C GLY A 331 13.55 -31.37 -39.42
N LYS A 332 12.71 -30.67 -38.66
CA LYS A 332 12.47 -29.23 -38.82
C LYS A 332 13.78 -28.43 -38.73
N GLN A 333 14.01 -27.55 -39.69
CA GLN A 333 15.10 -26.57 -39.62
C GLN A 333 14.68 -25.38 -38.77
N PHE A 334 15.61 -24.91 -37.94
CA PHE A 334 15.49 -23.69 -37.14
C PHE A 334 16.33 -22.59 -37.79
N ASN A 335 15.66 -21.50 -38.19
CA ASN A 335 16.28 -20.24 -38.61
C ASN A 335 16.11 -19.25 -37.46
N PHE A 336 17.22 -18.77 -36.89
CA PHE A 336 17.19 -17.92 -35.69
C PHE A 336 16.35 -16.65 -35.89
N PHE A 337 16.62 -15.91 -36.96
CA PHE A 337 15.96 -14.63 -37.24
C PHE A 337 14.45 -14.80 -37.43
N GLU A 338 14.04 -15.73 -38.31
CA GLU A 338 12.62 -15.94 -38.62
C GLU A 338 11.84 -16.48 -37.42
N GLU A 339 12.42 -17.35 -36.59
CA GLU A 339 11.72 -17.85 -35.40
C GLU A 339 11.67 -16.80 -34.27
N LEU A 340 12.70 -15.94 -34.10
CA LEU A 340 12.71 -14.83 -33.13
C LEU A 340 11.65 -13.77 -33.50
N LYS A 341 11.63 -13.39 -34.78
CA LYS A 341 10.66 -12.47 -35.38
C LYS A 341 9.22 -12.96 -35.18
N LYS A 342 8.94 -14.23 -35.50
CA LYS A 342 7.61 -14.84 -35.28
C LYS A 342 7.24 -14.89 -33.80
N TYR A 343 8.17 -15.24 -32.91
CA TYR A 343 7.92 -15.34 -31.48
C TYR A 343 7.52 -13.98 -30.88
N CYS A 344 8.35 -12.95 -31.05
CA CYS A 344 8.10 -11.61 -30.52
C CYS A 344 6.83 -10.98 -31.16
N TYR A 345 6.62 -11.15 -32.47
CA TYR A 345 5.38 -10.65 -33.10
C TYR A 345 4.13 -11.41 -32.64
N ASN A 346 4.21 -12.73 -32.40
CA ASN A 346 3.10 -13.49 -31.83
C ASN A 346 2.72 -12.95 -30.44
N ASP A 347 3.68 -12.59 -29.59
CA ASP A 347 3.35 -12.00 -28.28
C ASP A 347 2.70 -10.60 -28.40
N VAL A 348 3.14 -9.77 -29.36
CA VAL A 348 2.44 -8.51 -29.73
C VAL A 348 1.02 -8.76 -30.23
N TYR A 349 0.82 -9.74 -31.13
CA TYR A 349 -0.49 -10.14 -31.65
C TYR A 349 -1.42 -10.64 -30.54
N MET A 350 -0.94 -11.55 -29.70
CA MET A 350 -1.68 -12.12 -28.58
C MET A 350 -2.11 -11.05 -27.58
N LEU A 351 -1.23 -10.10 -27.27
CA LEU A 351 -1.56 -8.96 -26.43
C LEU A 351 -2.59 -8.04 -27.10
N ALA A 352 -2.39 -7.71 -28.38
CA ALA A 352 -3.27 -6.83 -29.14
C ALA A 352 -4.70 -7.39 -29.25
N ALA A 353 -4.84 -8.66 -29.65
CA ALA A 353 -6.13 -9.33 -29.79
C ALA A 353 -6.86 -9.51 -28.44
N SER A 354 -6.14 -9.91 -27.38
CA SER A 354 -6.71 -10.04 -26.04
C SER A 354 -7.19 -8.69 -25.48
N MET A 355 -6.37 -7.65 -25.62
CA MET A 355 -6.70 -6.31 -25.11
C MET A 355 -7.76 -5.59 -25.96
N ALA A 356 -7.83 -5.88 -27.27
CA ALA A 356 -8.91 -5.42 -28.15
C ALA A 356 -10.29 -5.89 -27.66
N SER A 357 -10.42 -7.18 -27.39
CA SER A 357 -11.62 -7.78 -26.82
C SER A 357 -11.93 -7.20 -25.43
N PHE A 358 -10.93 -7.20 -24.54
CA PHE A 358 -11.09 -6.72 -23.17
C PHE A 358 -11.50 -5.25 -23.04
N GLU A 359 -10.84 -4.33 -23.76
CA GLU A 359 -11.15 -2.89 -23.66
C GLU A 359 -12.54 -2.58 -24.21
N LYS A 360 -12.99 -3.29 -25.27
CA LYS A 360 -14.33 -3.17 -25.84
C LYS A 360 -15.40 -3.59 -24.85
N GLU A 361 -15.31 -4.80 -24.30
CA GLU A 361 -16.24 -5.29 -23.27
C GLU A 361 -16.23 -4.40 -22.02
N PHE A 362 -15.03 -3.98 -21.58
CA PHE A 362 -14.88 -3.10 -20.43
C PHE A 362 -15.58 -1.76 -20.64
N GLU A 363 -15.35 -1.06 -21.76
CA GLU A 363 -15.99 0.23 -22.01
C GLU A 363 -17.51 0.09 -22.21
N THR A 364 -17.98 -1.00 -22.83
CA THR A 364 -19.42 -1.30 -22.96
C THR A 364 -20.11 -1.50 -21.61
N ILE A 365 -19.53 -2.28 -20.69
CA ILE A 365 -20.11 -2.49 -19.35
C ILE A 365 -20.02 -1.23 -18.49
N THR A 366 -18.91 -0.47 -18.58
CA THR A 366 -18.56 0.53 -17.55
C THR A 366 -18.74 2.00 -17.97
N ASP A 367 -18.85 2.26 -19.27
CA ASP A 367 -18.67 3.59 -19.89
C ASP A 367 -17.30 4.23 -19.59
N VAL A 368 -16.26 3.46 -19.26
CA VAL A 368 -14.90 3.96 -18.97
C VAL A 368 -13.91 3.44 -20.01
N CYS A 369 -13.25 4.36 -20.73
CA CYS A 369 -12.18 4.02 -21.67
C CYS A 369 -10.91 3.59 -20.91
N LEU A 370 -10.76 2.28 -20.72
CA LEU A 370 -9.86 1.65 -19.74
C LEU A 370 -8.45 2.27 -19.72
N LEU A 371 -7.76 2.27 -20.85
CA LEU A 371 -6.33 2.57 -20.94
C LEU A 371 -6.02 4.08 -21.00
N GLU A 372 -7.03 4.91 -21.21
CA GLU A 372 -6.87 6.38 -21.28
C GLU A 372 -7.40 7.11 -20.04
N GLU A 373 -8.45 6.56 -19.43
CA GLU A 373 -9.08 7.11 -18.24
C GLU A 373 -8.52 6.56 -16.93
N SER A 374 -7.71 5.50 -16.97
CA SER A 374 -7.12 4.85 -15.80
C SER A 374 -5.69 4.35 -16.07
N VAL A 375 -5.04 3.82 -15.03
CA VAL A 375 -3.70 3.20 -15.07
C VAL A 375 -3.64 1.85 -14.35
N THR A 376 -4.76 1.44 -13.73
CA THR A 376 -4.92 0.20 -12.98
C THR A 376 -6.40 -0.16 -12.92
N ILE A 377 -6.73 -1.46 -12.81
CA ILE A 377 -8.11 -1.93 -12.69
C ILE A 377 -8.88 -1.27 -11.51
N ALA A 378 -8.25 -1.12 -10.35
CA ALA A 378 -8.87 -0.44 -9.19
C ALA A 378 -9.18 1.05 -9.45
N ALA A 379 -8.41 1.72 -10.33
CA ALA A 379 -8.71 3.09 -10.75
C ALA A 379 -9.88 3.16 -11.74
N ALA A 380 -10.09 2.11 -12.55
CA ALA A 380 -11.26 1.97 -13.41
C ALA A 380 -12.52 1.57 -12.60
N ALA A 381 -12.39 0.66 -11.62
CA ALA A 381 -13.46 0.23 -10.73
C ALA A 381 -14.13 1.40 -10.00
N VAL A 382 -13.35 2.23 -9.30
CA VAL A 382 -13.88 3.42 -8.60
C VAL A 382 -14.43 4.48 -9.57
N LYS A 383 -13.93 4.53 -10.80
CA LYS A 383 -14.42 5.46 -11.81
C LYS A 383 -15.81 5.04 -12.30
N THR A 384 -16.02 3.74 -12.50
CA THR A 384 -17.31 3.13 -12.87
C THR A 384 -18.33 3.31 -11.76
N PHE A 385 -17.97 2.96 -10.51
CA PHE A 385 -18.81 3.21 -9.34
C PHE A 385 -19.28 4.67 -9.29
N ARG A 386 -18.33 5.61 -9.42
CA ARG A 386 -18.63 7.06 -9.45
C ARG A 386 -19.38 7.53 -10.69
N ARG A 387 -19.45 6.76 -11.78
CA ARG A 387 -20.11 7.16 -13.05
C ARG A 387 -21.53 6.63 -13.16
N LYS A 388 -21.75 5.37 -12.74
CA LYS A 388 -23.03 4.66 -12.87
C LYS A 388 -23.81 4.48 -11.55
N HIS A 389 -23.14 4.41 -10.40
CA HIS A 389 -23.75 3.90 -9.16
C HIS A 389 -23.80 4.93 -8.00
N LEU A 390 -22.87 5.89 -7.97
CA LEU A 390 -22.84 6.94 -6.94
C LEU A 390 -24.01 7.93 -7.14
N GLN A 391 -25.00 7.85 -6.26
CA GLN A 391 -26.14 8.76 -6.23
C GLN A 391 -25.79 10.07 -5.50
N ASN A 392 -26.13 11.23 -6.08
CA ASN A 392 -25.81 12.54 -5.49
C ASN A 392 -26.51 12.81 -4.13
N LEU A 393 -27.62 12.12 -3.86
CA LEU A 393 -28.37 12.22 -2.60
C LEU A 393 -27.74 11.42 -1.45
N CYS A 394 -26.75 10.56 -1.76
CA CYS A 394 -26.10 9.66 -0.80
C CYS A 394 -24.61 10.01 -0.67
N PRO A 395 -24.25 11.13 0.00
CA PRO A 395 -22.90 11.66 -0.02
C PRO A 395 -21.93 10.81 0.82
N ILE A 396 -21.06 10.05 0.16
CA ILE A 396 -19.85 9.50 0.81
C ILE A 396 -18.91 10.67 1.12
N VAL A 397 -18.78 11.04 2.39
CA VAL A 397 -17.82 12.07 2.81
C VAL A 397 -16.40 11.56 2.62
N LEU A 398 -15.55 12.32 1.92
CA LEU A 398 -14.14 11.97 1.79
C LEU A 398 -13.47 12.01 3.16
N ASP A 399 -12.39 11.26 3.37
CA ASP A 399 -11.67 11.34 4.65
C ASP A 399 -11.24 12.79 4.95
N ALA A 400 -11.31 13.21 6.22
CA ALA A 400 -10.67 14.45 6.69
C ALA A 400 -9.15 14.40 6.42
N LYS A 401 -8.43 15.50 6.65
CA LYS A 401 -6.97 15.49 6.41
C LYS A 401 -6.33 14.33 7.20
N PRO A 402 -5.41 13.54 6.61
CA PRO A 402 -4.83 12.35 7.25
C PRO A 402 -4.20 12.61 8.63
N SER A 403 -3.81 13.87 8.88
CA SER A 403 -3.09 14.34 10.06
C SER A 403 -3.90 15.24 11.01
N ALA A 404 -5.15 15.64 10.68
CA ALA A 404 -5.91 16.57 11.53
C ALA A 404 -7.43 16.55 11.32
N SER A 405 -8.17 16.20 12.39
CA SER A 405 -9.50 16.75 12.69
C SER A 405 -9.46 17.74 13.88
N TYR A 406 -8.27 18.07 14.39
CA TYR A 406 -8.03 18.96 15.53
C TYR A 406 -6.79 19.83 15.28
N ASN A 407 -6.72 20.99 15.93
CA ASN A 407 -5.58 21.91 15.81
C ASN A 407 -4.34 21.46 16.62
N SER A 408 -4.51 20.54 17.56
CA SER A 408 -3.43 20.01 18.43
C SER A 408 -2.86 18.70 17.86
N SER A 409 -1.52 18.53 17.89
CA SER A 409 -0.88 17.30 17.40
C SER A 409 -0.89 16.16 18.44
N ILE A 410 -0.90 14.90 18.00
CA ILE A 410 -0.78 13.73 18.91
C ILE A 410 0.52 13.83 19.74
N LYS A 411 1.61 14.32 19.12
CA LYS A 411 2.90 14.51 19.80
C LYS A 411 2.82 15.56 20.92
N SER A 412 2.11 16.67 20.70
CA SER A 412 1.80 17.67 21.73
C SER A 412 1.07 17.02 22.90
N GLN A 413 -0.05 16.36 22.65
CA GLN A 413 -0.88 15.76 23.69
C GLN A 413 -0.14 14.70 24.52
N LYS A 414 0.62 13.79 23.87
CA LYS A 414 1.44 12.79 24.58
C LYS A 414 2.58 13.43 25.39
N TYR A 415 3.19 14.51 24.90
CA TYR A 415 4.21 15.24 25.66
C TYR A 415 3.63 15.94 26.90
N LEU A 416 2.46 16.56 26.78
CA LEU A 416 1.82 17.23 27.91
C LEU A 416 1.38 16.22 28.98
N LEU A 417 0.88 15.04 28.59
CA LEU A 417 0.62 13.93 29.51
C LEU A 417 1.92 13.42 30.19
N TRP A 418 3.03 13.34 29.47
CA TRP A 418 4.33 12.99 30.04
C TRP A 418 4.82 14.04 31.05
N LEU A 419 4.64 15.33 30.74
CA LEU A 419 4.98 16.42 31.65
C LEU A 419 4.11 16.39 32.92
N ALA A 420 2.80 16.13 32.78
CA ALA A 420 1.87 15.97 33.91
C ALA A 420 2.32 14.84 34.84
N HIS A 421 2.67 13.68 34.28
CA HIS A 421 3.16 12.52 35.01
C HIS A 421 4.51 12.80 35.70
N LYS A 422 5.49 13.36 34.96
CA LYS A 422 6.84 13.62 35.44
C LYS A 422 6.89 14.69 36.55
N GLU A 423 6.10 15.76 36.39
CA GLU A 423 6.08 16.88 37.34
C GLU A 423 5.03 16.68 38.44
N GLU A 424 4.25 15.58 38.42
CA GLU A 424 3.18 15.25 39.38
C GLU A 424 2.13 16.38 39.53
N VAL A 425 1.71 16.96 38.41
CA VAL A 425 0.74 18.06 38.37
C VAL A 425 -0.38 17.77 37.38
N ALA A 426 -1.60 18.25 37.69
CA ALA A 426 -2.69 18.25 36.74
C ALA A 426 -2.44 19.30 35.66
N ILE A 427 -2.59 18.91 34.40
CA ILE A 427 -2.49 19.82 33.25
C ILE A 427 -3.82 19.79 32.50
N GLU A 428 -4.45 20.95 32.42
CA GLU A 428 -5.60 21.22 31.55
C GLU A 428 -5.09 21.22 30.10
N ILE A 429 -5.47 20.23 29.31
CA ILE A 429 -5.13 20.13 27.87
C ILE A 429 -6.39 19.91 27.05
N SER A 430 -6.30 20.13 25.73
CA SER A 430 -7.43 19.97 24.81
C SER A 430 -8.17 18.64 25.01
N THR A 431 -7.45 17.58 25.34
CA THR A 431 -7.96 16.21 25.46
C THR A 431 -8.32 15.75 26.89
N THR A 432 -8.21 16.61 27.91
CA THR A 432 -8.58 16.28 29.31
C THR A 432 -9.70 17.16 29.87
N SER A 433 -9.61 18.48 29.68
CA SER A 433 -10.53 19.48 30.20
C SER A 433 -10.93 20.54 29.17
N GLY A 434 -10.44 20.40 27.94
CA GLY A 434 -10.54 21.40 26.88
C GLY A 434 -9.45 22.48 26.97
N GLU A 435 -9.12 23.11 25.84
CA GLU A 435 -8.13 24.18 25.78
C GLU A 435 -8.61 25.42 26.55
N LYS A 436 -7.89 25.79 27.61
CA LYS A 436 -8.17 26.99 28.40
C LYS A 436 -8.00 28.25 27.53
N LYS A 437 -8.90 29.22 27.70
CA LYS A 437 -8.91 30.46 26.91
C LYS A 437 -8.42 31.63 27.75
N PHE A 438 -7.34 32.27 27.28
CA PHE A 438 -6.74 33.46 27.87
C PHE A 438 -6.82 34.61 26.85
N GLY A 439 -7.62 35.64 27.17
CA GLY A 439 -7.92 36.72 26.23
C GLY A 439 -8.54 36.18 24.92
N PRO A 440 -7.99 36.50 23.73
CA PRO A 440 -8.45 35.96 22.46
C PRO A 440 -7.91 34.56 22.14
N TYR A 441 -6.93 34.04 22.91
CA TYR A 441 -6.18 32.83 22.57
C TYR A 441 -6.64 31.61 23.36
N ARG A 442 -6.67 30.44 22.72
CA ARG A 442 -6.66 29.13 23.37
C ARG A 442 -5.22 28.61 23.40
N VAL A 443 -4.82 27.95 24.49
CA VAL A 443 -3.44 27.44 24.71
C VAL A 443 -3.39 25.91 24.64
N ASP A 444 -2.25 25.33 24.27
CA ASP A 444 -2.08 23.85 24.16
C ASP A 444 -2.28 23.14 25.51
N GLY A 445 -1.79 23.76 26.59
CA GLY A 445 -2.02 23.29 27.95
C GLY A 445 -1.88 24.38 29.01
N PHE A 446 -2.44 24.14 30.19
CA PHE A 446 -2.32 25.01 31.36
C PHE A 446 -2.19 24.20 32.65
N ILE A 447 -1.27 24.61 33.53
CA ILE A 447 -1.12 24.08 34.88
C ILE A 447 -1.69 25.12 35.85
N ASP A 448 -2.69 24.75 36.64
CA ASP A 448 -3.29 25.67 37.60
C ASP A 448 -2.40 25.89 38.83
N LYS A 449 -2.76 26.90 39.63
CA LYS A 449 -1.99 27.32 40.80
C LYS A 449 -1.81 26.18 41.80
N CYS A 450 -0.56 25.79 41.99
CA CYS A 450 -0.18 24.69 42.90
C CYS A 450 1.19 24.99 43.55
N PRO A 451 1.65 24.21 44.54
CA PRO A 451 2.91 24.48 45.23
C PRO A 451 4.16 24.53 44.32
N LYS A 452 4.15 23.85 43.16
CA LYS A 452 5.23 23.91 42.16
C LYS A 452 5.08 25.10 41.19
N TYR A 453 3.87 25.62 41.00
CA TYR A 453 3.53 26.71 40.06
C TYR A 453 2.55 27.70 40.74
N PRO A 454 3.03 28.58 41.64
CA PRO A 454 2.15 29.46 42.43
C PRO A 454 1.34 30.46 41.59
N ASP A 455 1.84 30.81 40.41
CA ASP A 455 1.17 31.71 39.46
C ASP A 455 0.42 30.97 38.35
N GLY A 456 0.45 29.63 38.35
CA GLY A 456 0.07 28.79 37.21
C GLY A 456 1.12 28.83 36.10
N LEU A 457 0.94 28.01 35.06
CA LEU A 457 1.84 27.93 33.91
C LEU A 457 1.09 27.62 32.63
N ILE A 458 1.20 28.50 31.63
CA ILE A 458 0.74 28.25 30.26
C ILE A 458 1.80 27.40 29.52
N LEU A 459 1.34 26.42 28.76
CA LEU A 459 2.15 25.55 27.92
C LEU A 459 1.74 25.76 26.46
N GLU A 460 2.72 26.06 25.60
CA GLU A 460 2.53 26.24 24.15
C GLU A 460 3.41 25.23 23.41
N PHE A 461 2.85 24.45 22.48
CA PHE A 461 3.60 23.42 21.74
C PHE A 461 3.88 23.88 20.31
N ASN A 462 5.10 24.36 20.08
CA ASN A 462 5.54 24.81 18.78
C ASN A 462 6.02 23.63 17.93
N GLY A 463 5.10 23.07 17.13
CA GLY A 463 5.41 22.11 16.07
C GLY A 463 6.34 22.73 15.02
N CYS A 464 7.41 22.02 14.65
CA CYS A 464 8.52 22.59 13.89
C CYS A 464 8.10 23.10 12.50
N TYR A 465 7.12 22.46 11.87
CA TYR A 465 6.58 22.91 10.58
C TYR A 465 5.69 24.15 10.72
N TYR A 466 4.63 24.08 11.53
CA TYR A 466 3.61 25.14 11.64
C TYR A 466 4.13 26.45 12.25
N HIS A 467 5.17 26.36 13.10
CA HIS A 467 5.85 27.51 13.72
C HIS A 467 7.17 27.86 13.02
N ALA A 468 7.42 27.29 11.83
CA ALA A 468 8.58 27.57 10.98
C ALA A 468 9.92 27.52 11.75
N HIS A 469 10.09 26.53 12.62
CA HIS A 469 11.14 26.55 13.64
C HIS A 469 12.56 26.50 13.03
N ASP A 470 13.49 27.25 13.63
CA ASP A 470 14.85 27.53 13.11
C ASP A 470 15.75 26.29 12.95
N CYS A 471 15.41 25.17 13.59
CA CYS A 471 16.09 23.89 13.34
C CYS A 471 15.84 23.31 11.93
N ARG A 472 14.82 23.80 11.21
CA ARG A 472 14.44 23.32 9.86
C ARG A 472 14.28 24.44 8.82
N PHE A 473 14.01 25.68 9.22
CA PHE A 473 13.61 26.77 8.31
C PHE A 473 14.38 28.08 8.54
N THR A 474 14.62 28.82 7.46
CA THR A 474 15.20 30.19 7.51
C THR A 474 14.09 31.24 7.52
N ALA A 475 14.41 32.49 7.88
CA ALA A 475 13.47 33.61 7.92
C ALA A 475 12.67 33.83 6.61
N GLU A 476 13.29 33.51 5.47
CA GLU A 476 12.75 33.65 4.11
C GLU A 476 11.97 32.42 3.64
N SER A 477 11.97 31.32 4.42
CA SER A 477 11.24 30.10 4.08
C SER A 477 9.73 30.36 4.10
N ILE A 478 9.02 29.92 3.06
CA ILE A 478 7.56 30.09 2.97
C ILE A 478 6.89 28.84 3.52
N ILE A 479 6.13 28.96 4.61
CA ILE A 479 5.31 27.87 5.17
C ILE A 479 3.84 28.16 4.81
N GLY A 480 3.23 27.29 4.00
CA GLY A 480 1.89 27.54 3.45
C GLY A 480 1.87 28.80 2.59
N ASP A 481 1.29 29.88 3.11
CA ASP A 481 1.14 31.19 2.47
C ASP A 481 1.92 32.34 3.15
N ARG A 482 2.70 32.07 4.22
CA ARG A 482 3.44 33.08 5.00
C ARG A 482 4.95 32.82 5.01
N MET A 483 5.77 33.85 5.25
CA MET A 483 7.20 33.64 5.52
C MET A 483 7.43 33.26 6.98
N ALA A 484 8.50 32.52 7.26
CA ALA A 484 8.88 32.10 8.60
C ALA A 484 9.04 33.29 9.56
N LYS A 485 9.65 34.39 9.11
CA LYS A 485 9.76 35.61 9.93
C LYS A 485 8.38 36.17 10.36
N ASP A 486 7.39 36.16 9.47
CA ASP A 486 6.04 36.68 9.76
C ASP A 486 5.30 35.75 10.74
N ILE A 487 5.63 34.45 10.71
CA ILE A 487 5.17 33.44 11.68
C ILE A 487 5.83 33.68 13.05
N TRP A 488 7.15 33.92 13.09
CA TRP A 488 7.87 34.21 14.33
C TRP A 488 7.42 35.53 14.97
N GLU A 489 7.20 36.59 14.18
CA GLU A 489 6.65 37.88 14.65
C GLU A 489 5.27 37.65 15.30
N ARG A 490 4.34 36.97 14.60
CA ARG A 490 3.02 36.57 15.13
C ARG A 490 3.11 35.75 16.42
N ASP A 491 4.01 34.76 16.47
CA ASP A 491 4.12 33.85 17.60
C ASP A 491 4.73 34.54 18.82
N ASN A 492 5.72 35.42 18.61
CA ASN A 492 6.27 36.27 19.67
C ASN A 492 5.24 37.27 20.22
N GLU A 493 4.40 37.87 19.37
CA GLU A 493 3.29 38.72 19.83
C GLU A 493 2.25 37.95 20.65
N ARG A 494 1.94 36.71 20.24
CA ARG A 494 1.05 35.81 20.98
C ARG A 494 1.66 35.46 22.35
N ILE A 495 2.93 35.04 22.38
CA ILE A 495 3.62 34.66 23.63
C ILE A 495 3.65 35.85 24.61
N LYS A 496 4.04 37.05 24.17
CA LYS A 496 4.05 38.25 25.05
C LYS A 496 2.69 38.53 25.70
N LYS A 497 1.60 38.44 24.94
CA LYS A 497 0.23 38.64 25.44
C LYS A 497 -0.24 37.54 26.40
N LEU A 498 0.38 36.36 26.34
CA LEU A 498 0.14 35.28 27.30
C LEU A 498 1.01 35.46 28.56
N GLU A 499 2.27 35.90 28.39
CA GLU A 499 3.20 36.26 29.48
C GLU A 499 2.69 37.42 30.35
N GLU A 500 1.93 38.35 29.78
CA GLU A 500 1.19 39.40 30.50
C GLU A 500 0.12 38.85 31.48
N LEU A 501 -0.32 37.60 31.31
CA LEU A 501 -1.40 36.97 32.09
C LEU A 501 -0.87 35.89 33.05
N HIS A 502 0.01 35.01 32.57
CA HIS A 502 0.63 33.93 33.34
C HIS A 502 2.02 33.61 32.76
N PRO A 503 2.95 33.02 33.55
CA PRO A 503 4.18 32.47 33.01
C PRO A 503 3.91 31.51 31.83
N VAL A 504 4.74 31.56 30.77
CA VAL A 504 4.60 30.72 29.57
C VAL A 504 5.84 29.83 29.40
N LYS A 505 5.62 28.54 29.13
CA LYS A 505 6.67 27.59 28.72
C LYS A 505 6.40 27.10 27.30
N VAL A 506 7.24 27.55 26.37
CA VAL A 506 7.22 27.11 24.98
C VAL A 506 7.99 25.78 24.85
N ILE A 507 7.30 24.75 24.40
CA ILE A 507 7.81 23.41 24.11
C ILE A 507 8.03 23.32 22.59
N ARG A 508 9.18 22.81 22.15
CA ARG A 508 9.49 22.68 20.71
C ARG A 508 9.50 21.22 20.31
N GLU A 509 8.89 20.89 19.17
CA GLU A 509 8.82 19.51 18.69
C GLU A 509 10.20 18.84 18.54
N CYS A 510 11.22 19.56 18.07
CA CYS A 510 12.58 19.00 17.92
C CYS A 510 13.26 18.66 19.25
N ASP A 511 12.88 19.33 20.34
CA ASP A 511 13.39 19.05 21.67
C ASP A 511 12.71 17.79 22.22
N VAL A 512 11.40 17.63 22.00
CA VAL A 512 10.66 16.39 22.29
C VAL A 512 11.19 15.20 21.48
N ASP A 513 11.49 15.38 20.19
CA ASP A 513 12.10 14.36 19.33
C ASP A 513 13.52 13.95 19.76
N ARG A 514 14.19 14.77 20.58
CA ARG A 514 15.47 14.47 21.21
C ARG A 514 15.25 13.78 22.56
N GLU A 515 14.40 14.34 23.43
CA GLU A 515 14.04 13.76 24.73
C GLU A 515 13.50 12.32 24.59
N LEU A 516 12.70 12.03 23.57
CA LEU A 516 12.21 10.67 23.26
C LEU A 516 13.32 9.62 23.03
N LYS A 517 14.56 10.04 22.75
CA LYS A 517 15.73 9.17 22.55
C LYS A 517 16.67 9.16 23.75
N GLU A 518 16.71 10.26 24.50
CA GLU A 518 17.67 10.50 25.58
C GLU A 518 17.11 10.22 26.98
N VAL A 519 15.79 10.39 27.18
CA VAL A 519 15.11 10.25 28.47
C VAL A 519 14.58 8.82 28.63
N PRO A 520 15.10 8.03 29.60
CA PRO A 520 14.60 6.68 29.86
C PRO A 520 13.10 6.68 30.21
N GLY A 521 12.37 5.68 29.72
CA GLY A 521 10.92 5.51 29.98
C GLY A 521 9.99 6.43 29.17
N MET A 522 10.47 7.57 28.63
CA MET A 522 9.60 8.51 27.89
C MET A 522 9.01 7.89 26.62
N ALA A 523 9.81 7.13 25.85
CA ALA A 523 9.32 6.43 24.67
C ALA A 523 8.25 5.37 25.01
N GLU A 524 8.48 4.60 26.08
CA GLU A 524 7.52 3.60 26.57
C GLU A 524 6.23 4.28 27.10
N PHE A 525 6.33 5.43 27.75
CA PHE A 525 5.18 6.24 28.13
C PHE A 525 4.38 6.70 26.89
N PHE A 526 5.05 7.17 25.84
CA PHE A 526 4.41 7.56 24.57
C PHE A 526 3.76 6.38 23.83
N GLU A 527 4.29 5.16 23.97
CA GLU A 527 3.70 3.94 23.40
C GLU A 527 2.51 3.41 24.22
N ASN A 528 2.46 3.69 25.52
CA ASN A 528 1.41 3.20 26.42
C ASN A 528 0.27 4.20 26.71
N ASN A 529 0.50 5.50 26.53
CA ASN A 529 -0.52 6.53 26.72
C ASN A 529 -1.10 7.00 25.38
N GLU A 530 -2.43 7.08 25.28
CA GLU A 530 -3.13 7.62 24.11
C GLU A 530 -3.55 9.07 24.32
N ALA A 531 -3.65 9.81 23.20
CA ALA A 531 -4.33 11.09 23.20
C ALA A 531 -5.85 10.84 23.13
N LYS A 532 -6.57 11.30 24.16
CA LYS A 532 -8.05 11.38 24.15
C LYS A 532 -8.51 12.31 23.02
N GLU A 533 -9.77 12.20 22.61
CA GLU A 533 -10.39 12.99 21.52
C GLU A 533 -9.74 12.89 20.12
N LEU A 534 -8.56 12.27 19.94
CA LEU A 534 -7.93 12.11 18.63
C LEU A 534 -8.21 10.71 18.05
N LEU A 535 -9.10 10.62 17.06
CA LEU A 535 -9.45 9.36 16.37
C LEU A 535 -8.90 9.35 14.94
N GLN A 536 -7.97 8.43 14.68
CA GLN A 536 -7.42 8.17 13.34
C GLN A 536 -8.10 6.95 12.71
N LEU A 537 -9.04 7.17 11.76
CA LEU A 537 -9.81 6.11 11.10
C LEU A 537 -8.92 5.04 10.43
N GLN A 538 -7.70 5.40 10.00
CA GLN A 538 -6.74 4.47 9.40
C GLN A 538 -6.26 3.38 10.38
N ARG A 539 -6.40 3.59 11.70
CA ARG A 539 -6.10 2.56 12.73
C ARG A 539 -7.09 1.39 12.67
N ALA A 540 -8.36 1.65 12.35
CA ALA A 540 -9.41 0.63 12.20
C ALA A 540 -9.29 -0.21 10.93
N LEU A 541 -8.55 0.26 9.91
CA LEU A 541 -8.35 -0.48 8.67
C LEU A 541 -7.32 -1.61 8.87
N VAL A 542 -7.81 -2.83 9.13
CA VAL A 542 -7.01 -4.07 9.14
C VAL A 542 -7.44 -5.01 8.01
N GLY A 543 -6.59 -5.97 7.64
CA GLY A 543 -6.84 -6.86 6.50
C GLY A 543 -7.78 -8.02 6.82
N GLY A 544 -7.84 -9.00 5.90
CA GLY A 544 -8.44 -10.30 6.17
C GLY A 544 -7.73 -11.06 7.30
N ARG A 545 -8.45 -11.98 7.92
CA ARG A 545 -7.95 -12.89 8.96
C ARG A 545 -7.18 -14.04 8.29
N THR A 546 -5.93 -14.27 8.69
CA THR A 546 -5.14 -15.43 8.23
C THR A 546 -4.48 -16.07 9.44
N GLU A 547 -4.87 -17.30 9.77
CA GLU A 547 -4.37 -18.05 10.92
C GLU A 547 -4.15 -19.53 10.56
N VAL A 548 -3.21 -20.16 11.27
CA VAL A 548 -3.03 -21.62 11.27
C VAL A 548 -3.50 -22.08 12.64
N PHE A 549 -4.44 -23.01 12.70
CA PHE A 549 -4.98 -23.56 13.94
C PHE A 549 -4.28 -24.87 14.30
N LYS A 550 -3.94 -25.69 13.29
CA LYS A 550 -3.13 -26.91 13.42
C LYS A 550 -2.00 -26.90 12.39
N LEU A 551 -0.77 -27.15 12.82
CA LEU A 551 0.42 -27.15 11.96
C LEU A 551 0.48 -28.40 11.05
N CYS A 552 -0.13 -29.50 11.49
CA CYS A 552 -0.31 -30.73 10.74
C CYS A 552 -1.65 -31.37 11.11
N GLU A 553 -2.31 -32.04 10.16
CA GLU A 553 -3.56 -32.78 10.42
C GLU A 553 -3.71 -33.92 9.39
N ASN A 554 -4.45 -34.98 9.75
CA ASN A 554 -4.75 -36.11 8.86
C ASN A 554 -6.25 -36.50 8.90
N ASN A 555 -6.71 -37.32 7.95
CA ASN A 555 -8.10 -37.79 7.88
C ASN A 555 -8.43 -39.02 8.75
N GLN A 556 -7.62 -39.35 9.76
CA GLN A 556 -7.90 -40.51 10.63
C GLN A 556 -9.15 -40.24 11.49
N LYS A 557 -10.21 -41.02 11.26
CA LYS A 557 -11.52 -40.92 11.93
C LYS A 557 -12.21 -39.56 11.77
N LYS A 558 -11.91 -38.82 10.70
CA LYS A 558 -12.48 -37.50 10.39
C LYS A 558 -12.26 -37.10 8.94
N THR A 559 -13.21 -36.40 8.35
CA THR A 559 -13.09 -35.87 6.98
C THR A 559 -12.57 -34.43 7.05
N ILE A 560 -11.46 -34.13 6.35
CA ILE A 560 -10.98 -32.74 6.22
C ILE A 560 -11.70 -32.05 5.05
N ARG A 561 -12.25 -30.86 5.32
CA ARG A 561 -12.91 -29.99 4.35
C ARG A 561 -12.08 -28.73 4.13
N PHE A 562 -12.01 -28.26 2.88
CA PHE A 562 -11.42 -26.97 2.52
C PHE A 562 -12.41 -26.22 1.63
N VAL A 563 -12.91 -25.10 2.14
CA VAL A 563 -14.01 -24.32 1.56
C VAL A 563 -13.61 -22.85 1.42
N ASP A 564 -14.17 -22.19 0.40
CA ASP A 564 -13.98 -20.76 0.11
C ASP A 564 -15.34 -20.06 -0.03
N VAL A 565 -15.45 -18.86 0.55
CA VAL A 565 -16.65 -18.02 0.51
C VAL A 565 -16.78 -17.37 -0.85
N VAL A 566 -17.89 -17.62 -1.53
CA VAL A 566 -18.20 -17.06 -2.85
C VAL A 566 -18.31 -15.54 -2.75
N SER A 567 -17.19 -14.87 -3.05
CA SER A 567 -17.07 -13.42 -3.18
C SER A 567 -17.33 -12.63 -1.90
N LEU A 568 -16.71 -13.04 -0.79
CA LEU A 568 -16.82 -12.43 0.56
C LEU A 568 -16.96 -10.89 0.56
N TYR A 569 -16.03 -10.15 -0.06
CA TYR A 569 -16.07 -8.69 -0.04
C TYR A 569 -17.28 -8.11 -0.81
N PRO A 570 -17.59 -8.54 -2.04
CA PRO A 570 -18.88 -8.28 -2.70
C PRO A 570 -20.12 -8.61 -1.85
N THR A 571 -20.16 -9.75 -1.16
CA THR A 571 -21.28 -10.11 -0.27
C THR A 571 -21.48 -9.03 0.79
N VAL A 572 -20.43 -8.70 1.55
CA VAL A 572 -20.57 -7.69 2.61
C VAL A 572 -20.78 -6.28 2.07
N MET A 573 -20.35 -5.98 0.84
CA MET A 573 -20.68 -4.71 0.18
C MET A 573 -22.16 -4.63 -0.21
N LYS A 574 -22.79 -5.75 -0.57
CA LYS A 574 -24.19 -5.83 -0.98
C LYS A 574 -25.16 -5.84 0.19
N HIS A 575 -24.91 -6.65 1.22
CA HIS A 575 -25.90 -6.94 2.26
C HIS A 575 -25.77 -6.08 3.52
N TYR A 576 -24.61 -5.49 3.79
CA TYR A 576 -24.38 -4.73 5.03
C TYR A 576 -24.60 -3.23 4.89
N LEU A 577 -24.82 -2.61 6.04
CA LEU A 577 -25.06 -1.17 6.21
C LEU A 577 -23.75 -0.38 6.05
N TYR A 578 -23.78 0.70 5.27
CA TYR A 578 -22.66 1.64 5.13
C TYR A 578 -23.06 3.08 5.46
N PRO A 579 -22.20 3.86 6.13
CA PRO A 579 -22.51 5.22 6.53
C PRO A 579 -22.47 6.16 5.33
N ILE A 580 -23.36 7.15 5.35
CA ILE A 580 -23.36 8.31 4.45
C ILE A 580 -23.49 9.60 5.26
N GLY A 581 -23.18 10.74 4.63
CA GLY A 581 -23.24 12.02 5.32
C GLY A 581 -22.03 12.27 6.23
N ILE A 582 -22.18 13.27 7.09
CA ILE A 582 -21.08 13.84 7.88
C ILE A 582 -21.03 13.13 9.24
N PRO A 583 -19.84 12.66 9.67
CA PRO A 583 -19.68 12.11 11.01
C PRO A 583 -19.79 13.19 12.11
N THR A 584 -20.38 12.84 13.25
CA THR A 584 -20.41 13.64 14.47
C THR A 584 -19.60 12.97 15.58
N ASN A 585 -19.05 13.76 16.49
CA ASN A 585 -18.36 13.23 17.67
C ASN A 585 -19.41 12.82 18.71
N VAL A 586 -19.28 11.62 19.26
CA VAL A 586 -20.16 11.13 20.33
C VAL A 586 -19.78 11.80 21.66
N PRO A 587 -20.70 12.50 22.35
CA PRO A 587 -20.40 13.11 23.64
C PRO A 587 -19.93 12.07 24.67
N PRO A 588 -18.85 12.33 25.44
CA PRO A 588 -18.37 11.39 26.46
C PRO A 588 -19.41 10.99 27.51
N SER A 589 -20.39 11.86 27.78
CA SER A 589 -21.50 11.58 28.70
C SER A 589 -22.48 10.50 28.22
N GLN A 590 -22.48 10.17 26.93
CA GLN A 590 -23.32 9.11 26.36
C GLN A 590 -22.68 7.72 26.48
N ILE A 591 -21.37 7.64 26.70
CA ILE A 591 -20.63 6.37 26.71
C ILE A 591 -20.19 6.04 28.14
N LYS A 592 -20.94 5.18 28.83
CA LYS A 592 -20.62 4.71 30.18
C LYS A 592 -19.67 3.51 30.09
N VAL A 593 -18.55 3.55 30.83
CA VAL A 593 -17.60 2.44 30.96
C VAL A 593 -17.63 1.88 32.40
N PRO A 594 -17.37 0.58 32.61
CA PRO A 594 -17.07 -0.43 31.59
C PRO A 594 -18.31 -0.84 30.76
N ILE A 595 -18.10 -1.11 29.47
CA ILE A 595 -19.15 -1.66 28.58
C ILE A 595 -19.02 -3.18 28.58
N THR A 596 -20.10 -3.86 28.97
CA THR A 596 -20.18 -5.33 29.05
C THR A 596 -21.37 -5.93 28.28
N ASN A 597 -22.35 -5.12 27.85
CA ASN A 597 -23.44 -5.53 26.97
C ASN A 597 -23.31 -4.77 25.63
N PRO A 598 -23.48 -5.41 24.44
CA PRO A 598 -23.52 -4.69 23.16
C PRO A 598 -24.51 -3.51 23.12
N ASP A 599 -25.64 -3.60 23.83
CA ASP A 599 -26.67 -2.54 23.86
C ASP A 599 -26.19 -1.24 24.54
N ASP A 600 -25.19 -1.31 25.42
CA ASP A 600 -24.57 -0.15 26.07
C ASP A 600 -23.68 0.68 25.10
N LEU A 601 -23.54 0.24 23.84
CA LEU A 601 -22.89 0.97 22.75
C LEU A 601 -23.96 1.36 21.70
N PRO A 602 -24.73 2.45 21.94
CA PRO A 602 -25.99 2.72 21.22
C PRO A 602 -25.82 3.37 19.83
N PHE A 603 -24.62 3.78 19.44
CA PHE A 603 -24.34 4.49 18.20
C PHE A 603 -23.66 3.59 17.15
N ARG A 604 -23.73 3.99 15.88
CA ARG A 604 -23.03 3.31 14.77
C ARG A 604 -21.91 4.18 14.22
N GLY A 605 -20.71 3.61 14.11
CA GLY A 605 -19.54 4.31 13.57
C GLY A 605 -18.22 3.70 14.04
N PHE A 606 -17.39 4.50 14.70
CA PHE A 606 -16.03 4.13 15.13
C PHE A 606 -15.78 4.56 16.57
N LEU A 607 -15.02 3.74 17.31
CA LEU A 607 -14.66 4.02 18.69
C LEU A 607 -13.15 3.80 18.90
N HIS A 608 -12.46 4.82 19.39
CA HIS A 608 -11.12 4.71 19.96
C HIS A 608 -11.25 4.34 21.43
N CYS A 609 -10.84 3.13 21.81
CA CYS A 609 -11.04 2.61 23.15
C CYS A 609 -9.96 1.60 23.58
N LYS A 610 -9.96 1.29 24.88
CA LYS A 610 -9.20 0.22 25.51
C LYS A 610 -10.14 -0.95 25.80
N ILE A 611 -9.85 -2.11 25.22
CA ILE A 611 -10.70 -3.30 25.30
C ILE A 611 -9.92 -4.48 25.87
N LEU A 612 -10.50 -5.13 26.88
CA LEU A 612 -9.98 -6.33 27.54
C LEU A 612 -10.66 -7.56 26.93
N ALA A 613 -9.87 -8.57 26.59
CA ALA A 613 -10.37 -9.86 26.14
C ALA A 613 -10.64 -10.80 27.33
N PRO A 614 -11.52 -11.82 27.18
CA PRO A 614 -11.59 -12.96 28.09
C PRO A 614 -10.27 -13.76 28.11
N GLN A 615 -10.14 -14.75 29.01
CA GLN A 615 -8.87 -15.51 29.21
C GLN A 615 -8.84 -16.88 28.51
N ASP A 616 -9.98 -17.34 28.02
CA ASP A 616 -10.28 -18.72 27.62
C ASP A 616 -10.81 -18.84 26.18
N LEU A 617 -11.05 -17.72 25.49
CA LEU A 617 -11.64 -17.69 24.16
C LEU A 617 -10.66 -18.15 23.05
N LEU A 618 -10.88 -19.37 22.53
CA LEU A 618 -10.08 -19.99 21.46
C LEU A 618 -10.10 -19.22 20.12
N LEU A 619 -11.17 -18.48 19.85
CA LEU A 619 -11.39 -17.65 18.66
C LEU A 619 -11.54 -16.16 19.04
N PRO A 620 -10.42 -15.42 19.21
CA PRO A 620 -10.48 -13.99 19.49
C PRO A 620 -11.12 -13.24 18.31
N VAL A 621 -11.94 -12.24 18.62
CA VAL A 621 -12.65 -11.40 17.64
C VAL A 621 -11.76 -10.26 17.15
N ILE A 622 -11.13 -9.55 18.09
CA ILE A 622 -10.37 -8.33 17.81
C ILE A 622 -8.95 -8.65 17.31
N GLY A 623 -8.57 -8.01 16.20
CA GLY A 623 -7.21 -8.06 15.65
C GLY A 623 -6.32 -6.93 16.17
N ASP A 624 -5.11 -7.28 16.62
CA ASP A 624 -4.05 -6.36 17.03
C ASP A 624 -2.94 -6.26 15.97
N LYS A 625 -2.26 -5.11 15.93
CA LYS A 625 -1.06 -4.87 15.09
C LYS A 625 0.16 -4.42 15.90
N SER A 626 0.10 -4.38 17.24
CA SER A 626 1.20 -3.94 18.12
C SER A 626 2.48 -4.76 17.94
N SER A 627 2.36 -6.03 17.52
CA SER A 627 3.50 -6.90 17.16
C SER A 627 4.15 -6.60 15.78
N GLY A 628 3.65 -5.60 15.05
CA GLY A 628 3.99 -5.34 13.64
C GLY A 628 3.32 -6.29 12.64
N LYS A 629 2.53 -7.28 13.10
CA LYS A 629 1.75 -8.23 12.31
C LYS A 629 0.29 -8.22 12.80
N LEU A 630 -0.67 -8.51 11.92
CA LEU A 630 -2.06 -8.73 12.34
C LEU A 630 -2.18 -10.08 13.06
N VAL A 631 -2.49 -10.02 14.36
CA VAL A 631 -2.59 -11.15 15.30
C VAL A 631 -3.94 -11.07 16.02
N PHE A 632 -4.56 -12.23 16.28
CA PHE A 632 -5.78 -12.35 17.06
C PHE A 632 -5.42 -13.03 18.38
N GLY A 633 -5.47 -12.28 19.48
CA GLY A 633 -4.96 -12.72 20.79
C GLY A 633 -5.84 -12.23 21.95
N LEU A 634 -5.56 -12.74 23.14
CA LEU A 634 -6.24 -12.42 24.41
C LEU A 634 -5.40 -11.54 25.35
N CYS A 635 -4.13 -11.31 25.02
CA CYS A 635 -3.23 -10.43 25.73
C CYS A 635 -2.33 -9.67 24.75
N ARG A 636 -2.34 -8.33 24.81
CA ARG A 636 -1.45 -7.45 24.05
C ARG A 636 0.02 -7.77 24.31
N LYS A 637 0.46 -7.81 25.58
CA LYS A 637 1.85 -8.09 25.95
C LYS A 637 2.34 -9.46 25.43
N CYS A 638 1.57 -10.54 25.61
CA CYS A 638 1.90 -11.87 25.06
C CYS A 638 2.00 -11.87 23.53
N SER A 639 1.14 -11.11 22.84
CA SER A 639 1.15 -11.01 21.37
C SER A 639 2.39 -10.26 20.87
N MET A 640 2.84 -9.24 21.60
CA MET A 640 4.09 -8.52 21.32
C MET A 640 5.34 -9.37 21.58
N THR A 641 5.37 -10.09 22.70
CA THR A 641 6.51 -10.93 23.12
C THR A 641 6.52 -12.33 22.50
N GLN A 642 5.45 -12.73 21.78
CA GLN A 642 5.25 -14.06 21.20
C GLN A 642 5.30 -15.20 22.22
N ASN A 643 4.79 -14.94 23.43
CA ASN A 643 4.83 -15.84 24.58
C ASN A 643 4.27 -17.25 24.25
N GLN A 644 5.09 -18.29 24.42
CA GLN A 644 4.70 -19.70 24.21
C GLN A 644 4.25 -20.40 25.51
N GLY A 645 4.29 -19.73 26.66
CA GLY A 645 3.77 -20.21 27.94
C GLY A 645 2.37 -19.68 28.26
N GLU A 646 1.96 -19.88 29.50
CA GLU A 646 0.73 -19.30 30.06
C GLU A 646 0.84 -17.79 30.30
N CYS A 647 -0.30 -17.13 30.50
CA CYS A 647 -0.38 -15.68 30.64
C CYS A 647 -0.54 -15.24 32.11
N TRP A 648 0.49 -14.58 32.64
CA TRP A 648 0.52 -14.03 34.00
C TRP A 648 0.51 -12.49 34.06
N HIS A 649 0.25 -11.84 32.92
CA HIS A 649 0.24 -10.38 32.78
C HIS A 649 -0.99 -9.73 33.43
N SER A 650 -0.86 -8.47 33.88
CA SER A 650 -1.97 -7.72 34.50
C SER A 650 -3.10 -7.41 33.50
N VAL A 651 -4.25 -6.95 33.99
CA VAL A 651 -5.38 -6.50 33.15
C VAL A 651 -4.94 -5.40 32.17
N GLU A 652 -4.13 -4.45 32.63
CA GLU A 652 -3.59 -3.32 31.88
C GLU A 652 -2.63 -3.77 30.77
N GLU A 653 -1.77 -4.75 31.06
CA GLU A 653 -0.85 -5.36 30.10
C GLU A 653 -1.55 -6.27 29.08
N ARG A 654 -2.68 -6.87 29.47
CA ARG A 654 -3.52 -7.71 28.61
C ARG A 654 -4.37 -6.89 27.65
N ALA A 655 -4.89 -5.74 28.08
CA ALA A 655 -5.80 -4.92 27.30
C ALA A 655 -5.19 -4.41 25.98
N PHE A 656 -6.05 -4.34 24.95
CA PHE A 656 -5.73 -3.81 23.64
C PHE A 656 -6.23 -2.37 23.51
N THR A 657 -5.48 -1.51 22.83
CA THR A 657 -5.86 -0.12 22.59
C THR A 657 -5.87 0.18 21.10
N GLY A 658 -7.01 0.60 20.58
CA GLY A 658 -7.19 0.76 19.14
C GLY A 658 -8.45 1.50 18.75
N VAL A 659 -8.59 1.76 17.45
CA VAL A 659 -9.80 2.29 16.84
C VAL A 659 -10.50 1.14 16.15
N TYR A 660 -11.78 0.92 16.46
CA TYR A 660 -12.55 -0.21 15.97
C TYR A 660 -13.88 0.25 15.37
N CYS A 661 -14.41 -0.52 14.40
CA CYS A 661 -15.76 -0.34 13.88
C CYS A 661 -16.77 -0.83 14.94
N THR A 662 -17.90 -0.14 15.14
CA THR A 662 -18.90 -0.57 16.14
C THR A 662 -19.43 -2.01 15.94
N PRO A 663 -19.61 -2.56 14.72
CA PRO A 663 -20.02 -3.97 14.54
C PRO A 663 -19.00 -4.98 15.08
N GLU A 664 -17.69 -4.71 14.95
CA GLU A 664 -16.65 -5.58 15.54
C GLU A 664 -16.65 -5.50 17.06
N LEU A 665 -16.96 -4.33 17.63
CA LEU A 665 -17.09 -4.16 19.07
C LEU A 665 -18.33 -4.87 19.62
N HIS A 666 -19.50 -4.73 18.98
CA HIS A 666 -20.70 -5.48 19.36
C HIS A 666 -20.45 -6.99 19.35
N ARG A 667 -19.75 -7.52 18.34
CA ARG A 667 -19.36 -8.94 18.30
C ARG A 667 -18.32 -9.32 19.35
N ALA A 668 -17.38 -8.44 19.68
CA ALA A 668 -16.41 -8.69 20.74
C ALA A 668 -17.09 -8.74 22.11
N ILE A 669 -17.95 -7.76 22.42
CA ILE A 669 -18.63 -7.67 23.72
C ILE A 669 -19.56 -8.88 23.92
N SER A 670 -20.28 -9.35 22.88
CA SER A 670 -21.09 -10.58 22.95
C SER A 670 -20.27 -11.87 23.12
N ARG A 671 -18.93 -11.78 23.01
CA ARG A 671 -17.96 -12.86 23.32
C ARG A 671 -17.15 -12.57 24.57
N GLY A 672 -17.67 -11.76 25.49
CA GLY A 672 -17.10 -11.52 26.82
C GLY A 672 -15.93 -10.53 26.85
N TYR A 673 -15.73 -9.74 25.78
CA TYR A 673 -14.80 -8.61 25.85
C TYR A 673 -15.42 -7.45 26.64
N ILE A 674 -14.58 -6.69 27.34
CA ILE A 674 -14.99 -5.56 28.17
C ILE A 674 -14.29 -4.30 27.67
N ILE A 675 -15.03 -3.25 27.29
CA ILE A 675 -14.42 -1.95 27.00
C ILE A 675 -14.23 -1.23 28.33
N THR A 676 -12.98 -1.00 28.72
CA THR A 676 -12.60 -0.47 30.04
C THR A 676 -12.40 1.04 30.04
N GLU A 677 -11.93 1.61 28.93
CA GLU A 677 -11.74 3.05 28.75
C GLU A 677 -12.16 3.45 27.33
N VAL A 678 -12.70 4.64 27.18
CA VAL A 678 -13.05 5.24 25.89
C VAL A 678 -12.32 6.56 25.73
N TYR A 679 -11.69 6.74 24.57
CA TYR A 679 -10.86 7.90 24.24
C TYR A 679 -11.57 8.86 23.29
N HIS A 680 -12.32 8.35 22.32
CA HIS A 680 -13.16 9.14 21.40
C HIS A 680 -14.15 8.21 20.66
N GLY A 681 -15.42 8.59 20.53
CA GLY A 681 -16.38 7.97 19.60
C GLY A 681 -16.77 8.90 18.46
N ILE A 682 -16.92 8.36 17.26
CA ILE A 682 -17.48 9.05 16.10
C ILE A 682 -18.66 8.23 15.58
N GLU A 683 -19.82 8.87 15.46
CA GLU A 683 -21.04 8.30 14.89
C GLU A 683 -21.32 8.84 13.48
N TYR A 684 -22.18 8.14 12.76
CA TYR A 684 -22.81 8.63 11.55
C TYR A 684 -24.33 8.52 11.72
N GLU A 685 -25.05 9.62 11.53
CA GLU A 685 -26.51 9.68 11.64
C GLU A 685 -27.20 8.78 10.59
N ASN A 686 -26.69 8.79 9.36
CA ASN A 686 -27.35 8.18 8.21
C ASN A 686 -26.57 6.96 7.69
N TRP A 687 -27.28 5.83 7.49
CA TRP A 687 -26.72 4.58 6.98
C TRP A 687 -27.61 4.03 5.87
N LEU A 688 -27.00 3.49 4.83
CA LEU A 688 -27.68 2.79 3.74
C LEU A 688 -27.46 1.29 3.84
N GLY A 689 -28.53 0.53 3.80
CA GLY A 689 -28.58 -0.91 3.61
C GLY A 689 -29.68 -1.25 2.62
N ASN A 690 -29.95 -2.53 2.41
CA ASN A 690 -31.07 -2.93 1.58
C ASN A 690 -32.40 -2.82 2.34
N ASP A 691 -33.46 -2.45 1.63
CA ASP A 691 -34.84 -2.66 2.03
C ASP A 691 -35.24 -4.15 1.89
N GLU A 692 -36.49 -4.47 2.25
CA GLU A 692 -37.05 -5.82 2.15
C GLU A 692 -37.04 -6.38 0.72
N GLU A 693 -37.03 -5.51 -0.31
CA GLU A 693 -36.95 -5.89 -1.73
C GLU A 693 -35.50 -6.00 -2.24
N GLY A 694 -34.49 -5.79 -1.39
CA GLY A 694 -33.08 -5.90 -1.78
C GLY A 694 -32.48 -4.64 -2.41
N LYS A 695 -33.09 -3.47 -2.23
CA LYS A 695 -32.73 -2.21 -2.92
C LYS A 695 -32.29 -1.14 -1.93
N GLY A 696 -31.63 -0.09 -2.44
CA GLY A 696 -31.21 1.08 -1.64
C GLY A 696 -29.81 1.02 -1.00
N GLY A 697 -29.21 -0.16 -0.86
CA GLY A 697 -27.85 -0.29 -0.31
C GLY A 697 -26.77 0.39 -1.17
N LEU A 698 -25.74 0.95 -0.52
CA LEU A 698 -24.75 1.84 -1.14
C LEU A 698 -23.99 1.23 -2.33
N PHE A 699 -23.71 -0.08 -2.28
CA PHE A 699 -23.03 -0.80 -3.37
C PHE A 699 -23.93 -1.78 -4.10
N THR A 700 -25.21 -1.89 -3.74
CA THR A 700 -26.08 -2.98 -4.21
C THR A 700 -26.27 -2.96 -5.72
N SER A 701 -26.47 -1.79 -6.34
CA SER A 701 -26.51 -1.67 -7.81
C SER A 701 -25.17 -2.02 -8.46
N TYR A 702 -24.04 -1.71 -7.81
CA TYR A 702 -22.71 -2.05 -8.33
C TYR A 702 -22.43 -3.55 -8.24
N VAL A 703 -22.77 -4.18 -7.12
CA VAL A 703 -22.59 -5.62 -6.95
C VAL A 703 -23.55 -6.37 -7.87
N ASN A 704 -24.82 -5.98 -7.94
CA ASN A 704 -25.80 -6.63 -8.81
C ASN A 704 -25.41 -6.53 -10.30
N ASP A 705 -25.09 -5.34 -10.82
CA ASP A 705 -24.65 -5.19 -12.23
C ASP A 705 -23.43 -6.07 -12.54
N ASN A 706 -22.40 -6.06 -11.70
CA ASN A 706 -21.20 -6.87 -11.95
C ASN A 706 -21.40 -8.37 -11.60
N MET A 707 -22.40 -8.74 -10.80
CA MET A 707 -22.75 -10.14 -10.56
C MET A 707 -23.57 -10.71 -11.71
N CYS A 708 -24.57 -9.99 -12.24
CA CYS A 708 -25.24 -10.33 -13.50
C CYS A 708 -24.24 -10.68 -14.60
N GLU A 709 -23.19 -9.85 -14.75
CA GLU A 709 -22.16 -10.05 -15.77
C GLU A 709 -21.10 -11.12 -15.41
N LYS A 710 -21.15 -11.69 -14.22
CA LYS A 710 -20.23 -12.75 -13.76
C LYS A 710 -20.88 -14.13 -13.69
N ILE A 711 -22.16 -14.20 -13.28
CA ILE A 711 -22.85 -15.42 -12.82
C ILE A 711 -22.74 -16.57 -13.84
N VAL A 712 -22.42 -17.75 -13.30
CA VAL A 712 -22.13 -19.10 -13.88
C VAL A 712 -20.64 -19.48 -13.94
N SER A 713 -20.30 -20.78 -13.87
CA SER A 713 -18.92 -21.31 -13.84
C SER A 713 -18.71 -22.65 -14.58
N PHE A 714 -17.72 -22.61 -15.51
CA PHE A 714 -16.79 -23.66 -15.98
C PHE A 714 -17.24 -24.95 -16.71
N GLU A 715 -16.57 -25.17 -17.86
CA GLU A 715 -16.39 -26.39 -18.71
C GLU A 715 -17.66 -27.17 -19.16
N ASN A 716 -17.94 -27.45 -20.45
CA ASN A 716 -17.10 -27.49 -21.66
C ASN A 716 -17.91 -27.24 -22.97
N ARG A 717 -17.24 -26.63 -23.98
CA ARG A 717 -17.48 -26.59 -25.46
C ARG A 717 -18.77 -26.05 -26.14
N GLU A 718 -18.47 -25.45 -27.30
CA GLU A 718 -19.27 -25.14 -28.51
C GLU A 718 -20.24 -23.94 -28.53
N THR A 719 -20.63 -23.55 -29.75
CA THR A 719 -20.50 -22.16 -30.25
C THR A 719 -21.76 -21.68 -31.00
N ILE A 720 -22.13 -20.39 -30.90
CA ILE A 720 -22.44 -19.48 -32.04
C ILE A 720 -22.97 -18.11 -31.55
N LEU A 721 -22.67 -17.07 -32.34
CA LEU A 721 -22.83 -15.64 -32.07
C LEU A 721 -24.18 -15.07 -32.52
N PHE A 722 -24.87 -14.32 -31.65
CA PHE A 722 -25.81 -13.26 -32.06
C PHE A 722 -25.81 -12.13 -31.01
N ILE A 723 -25.79 -10.87 -31.46
CA ILE A 723 -25.56 -9.71 -30.58
C ILE A 723 -26.88 -9.16 -30.00
N TYR A 724 -27.13 -9.52 -28.74
CA TYR A 724 -27.90 -8.74 -27.77
C TYR A 724 -27.11 -8.75 -26.44
N PHE A 725 -27.42 -7.86 -25.47
CA PHE A 725 -26.69 -7.81 -24.19
C PHE A 725 -26.80 -9.15 -23.44
N GLN A 726 -25.69 -9.86 -23.25
CA GLN A 726 -25.67 -11.23 -22.69
C GLN A 726 -24.82 -11.39 -21.41
N TYR A 727 -25.27 -12.19 -20.44
CA TYR A 727 -24.56 -12.63 -19.23
C TYR A 727 -23.46 -13.62 -19.55
N ALA A 728 -22.26 -13.33 -19.05
CA ALA A 728 -20.98 -13.76 -19.64
C ALA A 728 -20.56 -15.24 -19.53
N SER A 729 -21.37 -16.12 -18.95
CA SER A 729 -20.89 -17.47 -18.57
C SER A 729 -21.78 -18.64 -19.02
N GLY A 730 -22.89 -18.38 -19.72
CA GLY A 730 -23.89 -19.42 -20.06
C GLY A 730 -24.70 -19.88 -18.84
N PHE A 731 -25.46 -20.98 -18.94
CA PHE A 731 -26.06 -21.67 -17.77
C PHE A 731 -25.07 -22.69 -17.16
N PRO A 732 -25.23 -23.09 -15.88
CA PRO A 732 -24.45 -24.18 -15.28
C PRO A 732 -24.56 -25.49 -16.07
N ALA A 733 -23.52 -26.34 -16.03
CA ALA A 733 -23.47 -27.57 -16.83
C ALA A 733 -24.51 -28.63 -16.41
N ASP A 734 -25.02 -28.53 -15.20
CA ASP A 734 -26.11 -29.29 -14.58
C ASP A 734 -27.51 -28.71 -14.92
N VAL A 735 -27.59 -27.47 -15.40
CA VAL A 735 -28.83 -26.77 -15.76
C VAL A 735 -29.01 -26.81 -17.28
N LYS A 736 -29.73 -27.82 -17.79
CA LYS A 736 -29.80 -28.10 -19.24
C LYS A 736 -31.17 -27.80 -19.85
N THR A 737 -32.23 -28.11 -19.12
CA THR A 737 -33.62 -27.97 -19.58
C THR A 737 -34.19 -26.59 -19.30
N ASP A 738 -35.18 -26.16 -20.09
CA ASP A 738 -35.92 -24.90 -19.85
C ASP A 738 -36.53 -24.81 -18.43
N ALA A 739 -36.87 -25.95 -17.83
CA ALA A 739 -37.39 -26.02 -16.47
C ALA A 739 -36.29 -25.69 -15.44
N GLU A 740 -35.13 -26.36 -15.53
CA GLU A 740 -33.97 -26.08 -14.69
C GLU A 740 -33.45 -24.65 -14.89
N GLN A 741 -33.48 -24.12 -16.12
CA GLN A 741 -33.07 -22.74 -16.43
C GLN A 741 -33.99 -21.71 -15.76
N LYS A 742 -35.31 -21.92 -15.82
CA LYS A 742 -36.30 -21.06 -15.14
C LYS A 742 -36.19 -21.17 -13.63
N GLU A 743 -35.94 -22.37 -13.11
CA GLU A 743 -35.72 -22.60 -11.69
C GLU A 743 -34.45 -21.91 -11.21
N PHE A 744 -33.33 -22.02 -11.93
CA PHE A 744 -32.09 -21.30 -11.64
C PHE A 744 -32.28 -19.77 -11.62
N ILE A 745 -33.04 -19.23 -12.58
CA ILE A 745 -33.39 -17.80 -12.61
C ILE A 745 -34.26 -17.43 -11.39
N ARG A 746 -35.27 -18.26 -11.07
CA ARG A 746 -36.16 -18.07 -9.91
C ARG A 746 -35.38 -18.09 -8.60
N GLU A 747 -34.50 -19.06 -8.40
CA GLU A 747 -33.65 -19.14 -7.21
C GLU A 747 -32.71 -17.93 -7.08
N TYR A 748 -32.15 -17.41 -8.17
CA TYR A 748 -31.35 -16.19 -8.13
C TYR A 748 -32.20 -14.93 -7.86
N GLU A 749 -33.44 -14.87 -8.35
CA GLU A 749 -34.32 -13.76 -8.00
C GLU A 749 -34.75 -13.84 -6.51
N GLU A 750 -35.06 -15.03 -6.01
CA GLU A 750 -35.52 -15.25 -4.62
C GLU A 750 -34.39 -15.10 -3.58
N LYS A 751 -33.22 -15.71 -3.81
CA LYS A 751 -32.09 -15.71 -2.87
C LYS A 751 -31.22 -14.46 -2.99
N GLU A 752 -31.04 -13.95 -4.21
CA GLU A 752 -30.11 -12.84 -4.49
C GLU A 752 -30.81 -11.52 -4.84
N GLN A 753 -32.13 -11.50 -5.07
CA GLN A 753 -32.84 -10.29 -5.52
C GLN A 753 -32.24 -9.73 -6.83
N ILE A 754 -31.63 -10.61 -7.64
CA ILE A 754 -31.04 -10.30 -8.94
C ILE A 754 -31.95 -10.89 -10.03
N LYS A 755 -32.59 -10.01 -10.80
CA LYS A 755 -33.45 -10.40 -11.93
C LYS A 755 -32.60 -10.83 -13.13
N LEU A 756 -32.60 -12.13 -13.44
CA LEU A 756 -31.91 -12.69 -14.60
C LEU A 756 -32.89 -12.93 -15.76
N ASP A 757 -32.47 -12.60 -16.98
CA ASP A 757 -33.20 -12.77 -18.23
C ASP A 757 -32.68 -13.97 -19.02
N GLN A 758 -33.52 -14.99 -19.23
CA GLN A 758 -33.16 -16.24 -19.93
C GLN A 758 -32.57 -15.99 -21.32
N SER A 759 -33.01 -14.96 -22.05
CA SER A 759 -32.53 -14.64 -23.40
C SER A 759 -31.09 -14.12 -23.43
N LYS A 760 -30.53 -13.79 -22.27
CA LYS A 760 -29.21 -13.16 -22.14
C LYS A 760 -28.09 -14.16 -21.82
N PHE A 761 -28.33 -15.43 -21.53
CA PHE A 761 -27.23 -16.32 -21.12
C PHE A 761 -26.32 -16.70 -22.32
N ALA A 762 -25.07 -16.20 -22.35
CA ALA A 762 -24.10 -16.59 -23.39
C ALA A 762 -22.63 -16.51 -22.91
N LYS A 763 -21.81 -17.50 -23.28
CA LYS A 763 -20.41 -17.58 -22.87
C LYS A 763 -19.56 -16.46 -23.50
N ASN A 764 -19.10 -15.52 -22.68
CA ASN A 764 -18.16 -14.44 -23.02
C ASN A 764 -17.06 -14.35 -21.94
N PRO A 765 -15.95 -15.08 -22.10
CA PRO A 765 -14.86 -15.12 -21.12
C PRO A 765 -14.26 -13.75 -20.75
N GLY A 766 -14.20 -12.81 -21.71
CA GLY A 766 -13.67 -11.47 -21.50
C GLY A 766 -14.57 -10.63 -20.60
N LYS A 767 -15.87 -10.65 -20.85
CA LYS A 767 -16.89 -9.97 -20.05
C LYS A 767 -16.92 -10.48 -18.60
N ARG A 768 -16.81 -11.80 -18.41
CA ARG A 768 -16.66 -12.46 -17.11
C ARG A 768 -15.40 -11.97 -16.37
N ALA A 769 -14.28 -11.83 -17.08
CA ALA A 769 -13.02 -11.33 -16.51
C ALA A 769 -13.16 -9.88 -16.03
N VAL A 770 -13.79 -9.00 -16.81
CA VAL A 770 -14.15 -7.62 -16.38
C VAL A 770 -14.95 -7.67 -15.08
N ALA A 771 -16.07 -8.39 -15.08
CA ALA A 771 -17.00 -8.44 -13.96
C ALA A 771 -16.35 -8.92 -12.64
N LYS A 772 -15.59 -10.02 -12.68
CA LYS A 772 -14.83 -10.54 -11.52
C LYS A 772 -13.79 -9.55 -11.02
N LEU A 773 -13.08 -8.88 -11.93
CA LEU A 773 -12.06 -7.88 -11.58
C LEU A 773 -12.65 -6.65 -10.90
N MET A 774 -13.81 -6.19 -11.38
CA MET A 774 -14.51 -5.01 -10.86
C MET A 774 -14.95 -5.22 -9.40
N LEU A 775 -15.68 -6.31 -9.15
CA LEU A 775 -16.12 -6.74 -7.82
C LEU A 775 -14.99 -6.75 -6.79
N ASN A 776 -13.83 -7.32 -7.16
CA ASN A 776 -12.71 -7.49 -6.23
C ASN A 776 -11.83 -6.23 -6.07
N SER A 777 -11.94 -5.23 -6.95
CA SER A 777 -11.01 -4.09 -7.00
C SER A 777 -11.53 -2.78 -6.42
N LEU A 778 -12.84 -2.65 -6.14
CA LEU A 778 -13.44 -1.37 -5.74
C LEU A 778 -12.98 -0.91 -4.35
N TRP A 779 -13.24 -1.69 -3.29
CA TRP A 779 -13.07 -1.25 -1.91
C TRP A 779 -11.61 -0.86 -1.58
N GLY A 780 -10.64 -1.59 -2.13
CA GLY A 780 -9.20 -1.32 -1.92
C GLY A 780 -8.77 0.05 -2.45
N LYS A 781 -9.55 0.66 -3.35
CA LYS A 781 -9.31 2.02 -3.85
C LYS A 781 -9.74 3.11 -2.87
N PHE A 782 -10.74 2.83 -2.02
CA PHE A 782 -11.16 3.73 -0.93
C PHE A 782 -10.11 3.80 0.19
N ALA A 783 -9.33 2.73 0.36
CA ALA A 783 -8.18 2.62 1.28
C ALA A 783 -6.84 3.18 0.71
N GLN A 784 -6.86 3.93 -0.40
CA GLN A 784 -5.61 4.32 -1.07
C GLN A 784 -4.74 5.24 -0.20
N ARG A 785 -3.54 4.78 0.16
CA ARG A 785 -2.50 5.60 0.81
C ARG A 785 -2.19 6.88 0.03
N VAL A 786 -2.19 7.98 0.78
CA VAL A 786 -1.98 9.36 0.35
C VAL A 786 -0.51 9.80 0.43
N ASP A 787 0.22 9.35 1.46
CA ASP A 787 1.70 9.43 1.46
C ASP A 787 2.24 8.45 0.41
N ARG A 788 2.97 8.99 -0.56
CA ARG A 788 3.62 8.27 -1.65
C ARG A 788 4.90 8.98 -2.04
N LEU A 789 5.95 8.19 -2.27
CA LEU A 789 7.15 8.64 -2.96
C LEU A 789 6.78 9.06 -4.39
N GLN A 790 7.19 10.28 -4.75
CA GLN A 790 7.14 10.80 -6.11
C GLN A 790 8.57 10.81 -6.64
N ASN A 791 8.73 10.42 -7.90
CA ASN A 791 10.01 10.44 -8.60
C ASN A 791 9.82 11.33 -9.81
N GLU A 792 10.66 12.35 -9.94
CA GLU A 792 10.55 13.33 -11.01
C GLU A 792 11.89 13.53 -11.71
N ILE A 793 11.87 13.44 -13.04
CA ILE A 793 13.03 13.64 -13.89
C ILE A 793 13.06 15.12 -14.30
N ILE A 794 14.23 15.75 -14.10
CA ILE A 794 14.39 17.20 -14.14
C ILE A 794 15.65 17.57 -14.93
N MET A 795 15.43 18.26 -16.05
CA MET A 795 16.49 18.93 -16.84
C MET A 795 16.47 20.46 -16.64
N ASP A 796 15.43 21.02 -16.02
CA ASP A 796 15.28 22.45 -15.73
C ASP A 796 15.70 22.72 -14.27
N PRO A 797 16.85 23.38 -14.01
CA PRO A 797 17.29 23.68 -12.64
C PRO A 797 16.24 24.45 -11.84
N LEU A 798 15.43 25.30 -12.47
CA LEU A 798 14.37 26.05 -11.78
C LEU A 798 13.26 25.12 -11.26
N LYS A 799 12.96 24.03 -11.97
CA LYS A 799 12.02 23.01 -11.51
C LYS A 799 12.57 22.28 -10.28
N PHE A 800 13.88 21.97 -10.26
CA PHE A 800 14.54 21.42 -9.07
C PHE A 800 14.48 22.40 -7.88
N TYR A 801 14.87 23.66 -8.08
CA TYR A 801 14.79 24.68 -7.02
C TYR A 801 13.37 24.88 -6.49
N ARG A 802 12.33 24.79 -7.33
CA ARG A 802 10.94 24.84 -6.85
C ARG A 802 10.60 23.69 -5.91
N ILE A 803 11.07 22.47 -6.17
CA ILE A 803 10.84 21.30 -5.29
C ILE A 803 11.66 21.43 -4.02
N LEU A 804 12.93 21.82 -4.15
CA LEU A 804 13.86 22.00 -3.02
C LEU A 804 13.42 23.10 -2.04
N HIS A 805 12.77 24.16 -2.54
CA HIS A 805 12.24 25.27 -1.74
C HIS A 805 10.74 25.17 -1.45
N ASP A 806 10.04 24.11 -1.87
CA ASP A 806 8.65 23.89 -1.43
C ASP A 806 8.66 23.16 -0.08
N THR A 807 8.43 23.91 0.99
CA THR A 807 8.49 23.42 2.37
C THR A 807 7.47 22.32 2.67
N ALA A 808 6.38 22.24 1.90
CA ALA A 808 5.40 21.16 1.98
C ALA A 808 5.93 19.81 1.47
N LEU A 809 7.11 19.80 0.83
CA LEU A 809 7.80 18.62 0.34
C LEU A 809 9.00 18.25 1.24
N GLU A 810 9.32 16.96 1.24
CA GLU A 810 10.54 16.40 1.78
C GLU A 810 11.29 15.72 0.64
N VAL A 811 12.43 16.28 0.25
CA VAL A 811 13.35 15.67 -0.72
C VAL A 811 14.13 14.57 -0.02
N LEU A 812 14.11 13.36 -0.59
CA LEU A 812 14.66 12.14 0.00
C LEU A 812 15.90 11.63 -0.74
N ASP A 813 15.94 11.81 -2.06
CA ASP A 813 17.07 11.43 -2.92
C ASP A 813 17.19 12.43 -4.07
N VAL A 814 18.42 12.78 -4.45
CA VAL A 814 18.75 13.63 -5.61
C VAL A 814 19.92 12.99 -6.32
N ARG A 815 19.65 12.33 -7.44
CA ARG A 815 20.66 11.59 -8.20
C ARG A 815 20.94 12.32 -9.51
N PRO A 816 22.16 12.86 -9.71
CA PRO A 816 22.60 13.26 -11.03
C PRO A 816 22.85 12.01 -11.88
N VAL A 817 22.18 11.94 -13.02
CA VAL A 817 22.43 10.95 -14.07
C VAL A 817 22.72 11.76 -15.32
N ASN A 818 24.00 11.82 -15.69
CA ASN A 818 24.52 12.72 -16.72
C ASN A 818 24.08 14.19 -16.47
N ASP A 819 23.48 14.86 -17.45
CA ASP A 819 22.98 16.25 -17.32
C ASP A 819 21.58 16.35 -16.67
N THR A 820 21.01 15.23 -16.22
CA THR A 820 19.64 15.15 -15.71
C THR A 820 19.61 14.84 -14.21
N LEU A 821 18.69 15.46 -13.46
CA LEU A 821 18.45 15.11 -12.05
C LEU A 821 17.23 14.20 -11.93
N ILE A 822 17.39 13.05 -11.28
CA ILE A 822 16.28 12.23 -10.78
C ILE A 822 16.07 12.58 -9.32
N VAL A 823 14.93 13.22 -9.02
CA VAL A 823 14.60 13.70 -7.68
C VAL A 823 13.48 12.86 -7.10
N GLN A 824 13.74 12.23 -5.96
CA GLN A 824 12.73 11.55 -5.16
C GLN A 824 12.32 12.44 -4.00
N TYR A 825 11.00 12.66 -3.86
CA TYR A 825 10.44 13.44 -2.77
C TYR A 825 9.08 12.87 -2.33
N ARG A 826 8.59 13.29 -1.17
CA ARG A 826 7.21 13.05 -0.73
C ARG A 826 6.60 14.33 -0.17
N THR A 827 5.29 14.34 -0.01
CA THR A 827 4.59 15.42 0.70
C THR A 827 4.69 15.17 2.21
N ARG A 828 5.02 16.21 2.97
CA ARG A 828 5.09 16.14 4.44
C ARG A 828 3.73 15.84 5.06
N GLU A 829 3.72 15.15 6.21
CA GLU A 829 2.50 14.69 6.89
C GLU A 829 1.55 15.85 7.23
N GLU A 830 2.12 16.97 7.65
CA GLU A 830 1.48 18.24 7.97
C GLU A 830 0.76 18.89 6.76
N SER A 831 1.17 18.49 5.54
CA SER A 831 0.67 18.99 4.26
C SER A 831 -0.09 17.94 3.45
N LEU A 832 -0.27 16.72 3.96
CA LEU A 832 -1.03 15.68 3.27
C LEU A 832 -2.51 16.08 3.10
N MET A 833 -3.05 15.76 1.93
CA MET A 833 -4.45 15.98 1.59
C MET A 833 -5.12 14.65 1.22
N SER A 834 -6.36 14.49 1.67
CA SER A 834 -7.22 13.36 1.30
C SER A 834 -7.49 13.32 -0.22
N LEU A 835 -7.48 12.12 -0.80
CA LEU A 835 -7.77 11.91 -2.22
C LEU A 835 -9.27 12.01 -2.50
N ARG A 836 -9.64 12.36 -3.74
CA ARG A 836 -11.06 12.47 -4.18
C ARG A 836 -11.84 11.16 -4.22
N THR A 837 -11.17 10.06 -3.87
CA THR A 837 -11.70 8.70 -3.78
C THR A 837 -11.31 8.06 -2.45
N SER A 838 -10.79 8.82 -1.48
CA SER A 838 -10.43 8.30 -0.16
C SER A 838 -11.69 8.22 0.70
N ALA A 839 -12.01 7.02 1.16
CA ALA A 839 -13.12 6.74 2.07
C ALA A 839 -12.72 5.59 3.00
N CYS A 840 -11.74 5.85 3.87
CA CYS A 840 -11.15 4.86 4.75
C CYS A 840 -12.16 4.23 5.72
N HIS A 841 -13.20 4.98 6.11
CA HIS A 841 -14.33 4.50 6.91
C HIS A 841 -15.11 3.39 6.19
N ILE A 842 -15.44 3.57 4.90
CA ILE A 842 -16.04 2.52 4.07
C ILE A 842 -15.12 1.28 4.01
N ALA A 843 -13.84 1.48 3.70
CA ALA A 843 -12.91 0.36 3.57
C ALA A 843 -12.70 -0.39 4.89
N ALA A 844 -12.64 0.31 6.02
CA ALA A 844 -12.54 -0.30 7.34
C ALA A 844 -13.77 -1.19 7.61
N LEU A 845 -14.98 -0.68 7.36
CA LEU A 845 -16.23 -1.44 7.49
C LEU A 845 -16.28 -2.66 6.55
N THR A 846 -15.95 -2.52 5.26
CA THR A 846 -15.89 -3.66 4.33
C THR A 846 -14.95 -4.76 4.83
N THR A 847 -13.79 -4.40 5.38
CA THR A 847 -12.88 -5.40 5.94
C THR A 847 -13.38 -5.98 7.27
N ALA A 848 -14.06 -5.18 8.09
CA ALA A 848 -14.65 -5.60 9.36
C ALA A 848 -15.77 -6.62 9.14
N TYR A 849 -16.74 -6.32 8.29
CA TYR A 849 -17.81 -7.25 7.94
C TYR A 849 -17.24 -8.55 7.33
N GLY A 850 -16.26 -8.47 6.44
CA GLY A 850 -15.62 -9.68 5.89
C GLY A 850 -14.91 -10.53 6.95
N ARG A 851 -14.36 -9.94 8.02
CA ARG A 851 -13.81 -10.69 9.16
C ARG A 851 -14.91 -11.30 10.04
N LEU A 852 -16.05 -10.63 10.19
CA LEU A 852 -17.18 -11.09 11.00
C LEU A 852 -17.88 -12.29 10.35
N GLU A 853 -18.14 -12.23 9.04
CA GLU A 853 -18.62 -13.36 8.23
C GLU A 853 -17.73 -14.61 8.41
N LEU A 854 -16.42 -14.46 8.17
CA LEU A 854 -15.47 -15.56 8.35
C LEU A 854 -15.47 -16.08 9.80
N HIS A 855 -15.60 -15.18 10.78
CA HIS A 855 -15.64 -15.55 12.20
C HIS A 855 -16.90 -16.35 12.56
N GLU A 856 -18.06 -16.04 11.98
CA GLU A 856 -19.29 -16.81 12.18
C GLU A 856 -19.20 -18.21 11.60
N LEU A 857 -18.64 -18.35 10.39
CA LEU A 857 -18.37 -19.65 9.78
C LEU A 857 -17.33 -20.46 10.58
N MET A 858 -16.29 -19.80 11.11
CA MET A 858 -15.30 -20.43 11.98
C MET A 858 -15.89 -20.90 13.32
N GLU A 859 -16.84 -20.18 13.90
CA GLU A 859 -17.53 -20.62 15.11
C GLU A 859 -18.47 -21.81 14.85
N LYS A 860 -19.25 -21.77 13.77
CA LYS A 860 -20.10 -22.90 13.36
C LYS A 860 -19.28 -24.18 13.20
N ALA A 861 -18.09 -24.08 12.58
CA ALA A 861 -17.19 -25.22 12.40
C ALA A 861 -16.66 -25.84 13.72
N GLY A 862 -16.63 -25.09 14.81
CA GLY A 862 -16.00 -25.47 16.08
C GLY A 862 -14.51 -25.09 16.13
N ALA A 863 -14.09 -24.46 17.22
CA ALA A 863 -12.73 -23.93 17.36
C ALA A 863 -11.63 -25.01 17.37
N GLU A 864 -11.97 -26.19 17.90
CA GLU A 864 -11.16 -27.41 17.97
C GLU A 864 -11.01 -28.13 16.62
N ASN A 865 -11.98 -27.93 15.72
CA ASN A 865 -12.04 -28.56 14.40
C ASN A 865 -11.28 -27.76 13.33
N LEU A 866 -11.03 -26.47 13.56
CA LEU A 866 -10.30 -25.63 12.63
C LEU A 866 -8.85 -26.10 12.44
N ILE A 867 -8.39 -25.99 11.20
CA ILE A 867 -7.03 -26.33 10.76
C ILE A 867 -6.32 -25.08 10.25
N TYR A 868 -6.98 -24.30 9.40
CA TYR A 868 -6.42 -23.10 8.75
C TYR A 868 -7.51 -22.13 8.32
N SER A 869 -7.21 -20.83 8.26
CA SER A 869 -8.04 -19.86 7.55
C SER A 869 -7.22 -18.80 6.83
N ASP A 870 -7.74 -18.31 5.71
CA ASP A 870 -7.16 -17.18 4.98
C ASP A 870 -8.19 -16.36 4.22
N THR A 871 -8.54 -15.21 4.81
CA THR A 871 -9.39 -14.13 4.28
C THR A 871 -10.83 -14.55 4.02
N ASP A 872 -11.05 -15.39 3.01
CA ASP A 872 -12.31 -15.90 2.49
C ASP A 872 -12.42 -17.44 2.62
N SER A 873 -11.32 -18.11 2.98
CA SER A 873 -11.26 -19.59 3.04
C SER A 873 -11.04 -20.17 4.43
N ILE A 874 -11.57 -21.37 4.66
CA ILE A 874 -11.48 -22.15 5.92
C ILE A 874 -11.13 -23.61 5.60
N ILE A 875 -10.22 -24.20 6.39
CA ILE A 875 -9.98 -25.65 6.45
C ILE A 875 -10.35 -26.14 7.85
N TYR A 876 -11.18 -27.19 7.92
CA TYR A 876 -11.68 -27.78 9.17
C TYR A 876 -11.88 -29.29 9.05
N SER A 877 -11.87 -30.00 10.17
CA SER A 877 -12.18 -31.43 10.25
C SER A 877 -13.62 -31.68 10.74
N VAL A 878 -14.31 -32.66 10.16
CA VAL A 878 -15.58 -33.19 10.66
C VAL A 878 -15.34 -34.61 11.18
N PRO A 879 -15.56 -34.91 12.47
CA PRO A 879 -15.40 -36.26 13.01
C PRO A 879 -16.26 -37.31 12.30
N GLU A 880 -15.78 -38.54 12.24
CA GLU A 880 -16.50 -39.66 11.61
C GLU A 880 -17.84 -39.93 12.32
N GLY A 881 -18.94 -39.94 11.55
CA GLY A 881 -20.31 -40.09 12.07
C GLY A 881 -20.99 -38.79 12.50
N GLU A 882 -20.28 -37.67 12.56
CA GLU A 882 -20.89 -36.35 12.80
C GLU A 882 -21.40 -35.69 11.52
N LYS A 883 -22.41 -34.83 11.66
CA LYS A 883 -22.91 -34.01 10.55
C LYS A 883 -21.95 -32.86 10.26
N ASN A 884 -21.83 -32.48 9.00
CA ASN A 884 -21.03 -31.31 8.63
C ASN A 884 -21.68 -30.02 9.20
N PRO A 885 -21.02 -29.27 10.09
CA PRO A 885 -21.60 -28.07 10.70
C PRO A 885 -21.88 -26.94 9.71
N LEU A 886 -21.21 -26.94 8.55
CA LEU A 886 -21.37 -25.93 7.50
C LEU A 886 -22.20 -26.42 6.31
N GLU A 887 -22.90 -27.57 6.43
CA GLU A 887 -23.69 -28.15 5.34
C GLU A 887 -24.76 -27.18 4.79
N GLY A 888 -25.44 -26.45 5.67
CA GLY A 888 -26.45 -25.44 5.28
C GLY A 888 -25.87 -24.13 4.73
N ASP A 889 -24.55 -23.92 4.84
CA ASP A 889 -23.85 -22.75 4.31
C ASP A 889 -23.22 -23.02 2.93
N MET A 890 -23.29 -24.26 2.43
CA MET A 890 -22.75 -24.64 1.12
C MET A 890 -23.64 -24.15 -0.04
N GLY A 891 -23.02 -23.73 -1.14
CA GLY A 891 -23.72 -23.41 -2.38
C GLY A 891 -22.98 -22.40 -3.27
N GLY A 892 -23.60 -22.03 -4.40
CA GLY A 892 -23.01 -21.17 -5.44
C GLY A 892 -23.37 -19.69 -5.36
N HIS A 893 -24.19 -19.27 -4.41
CA HIS A 893 -24.66 -17.89 -4.24
C HIS A 893 -23.66 -17.05 -3.39
N LEU A 894 -23.81 -15.72 -3.35
CA LEU A 894 -22.95 -14.82 -2.58
C LEU A 894 -22.93 -15.18 -1.10
N GLY A 895 -21.74 -15.22 -0.51
CA GLY A 895 -21.57 -15.54 0.91
C GLY A 895 -21.63 -17.03 1.25
N GLN A 896 -22.16 -17.87 0.34
CA GLN A 896 -22.12 -19.31 0.52
C GLN A 896 -20.71 -19.89 0.30
N LEU A 897 -20.55 -21.15 0.67
CA LEU A 897 -19.29 -21.89 0.62
C LEU A 897 -19.24 -22.85 -0.57
N THR A 898 -18.10 -22.82 -1.28
CA THR A 898 -17.75 -23.80 -2.32
C THR A 898 -16.53 -24.62 -1.90
N SER A 899 -16.46 -25.89 -2.32
CA SER A 899 -15.29 -26.75 -2.07
C SER A 899 -14.12 -26.36 -2.98
N GLU A 900 -12.95 -26.15 -2.40
CA GLU A 900 -11.68 -26.02 -3.13
C GLU A 900 -11.06 -27.39 -3.46
N LEU A 901 -11.55 -28.48 -2.84
CA LEU A 901 -11.09 -29.84 -3.09
C LEU A 901 -11.81 -30.49 -4.28
N ARG A 902 -11.04 -31.29 -5.03
CA ARG A 902 -11.55 -32.17 -6.11
C ARG A 902 -11.76 -33.62 -5.66
N GLY A 903 -11.32 -33.94 -4.43
CA GLY A 903 -11.38 -35.27 -3.85
C GLY A 903 -11.27 -35.18 -2.32
N GLU A 904 -10.79 -36.25 -1.69
CA GLU A 904 -10.64 -36.30 -0.23
C GLU A 904 -9.26 -35.81 0.22
N MET A 905 -9.17 -34.81 1.12
CA MET A 905 -7.88 -34.42 1.70
C MET A 905 -7.43 -35.42 2.77
N LEU A 906 -6.32 -36.13 2.52
CA LEU A 906 -5.74 -37.12 3.43
C LEU A 906 -4.88 -36.47 4.52
N ASN A 907 -4.06 -35.48 4.13
CA ASN A 907 -3.06 -34.87 4.99
C ASN A 907 -2.91 -33.37 4.70
N PHE A 908 -2.66 -32.59 5.75
CA PHE A 908 -2.36 -31.16 5.69
C PHE A 908 -1.10 -30.84 6.51
N VAL A 909 -0.30 -29.88 6.05
CA VAL A 909 0.83 -29.30 6.79
C VAL A 909 1.00 -27.81 6.51
N SER A 910 1.34 -27.00 7.51
CA SER A 910 1.67 -25.58 7.35
C SER A 910 2.91 -25.16 8.14
N THR A 911 3.85 -24.52 7.43
CA THR A 911 5.04 -23.88 8.02
C THR A 911 4.81 -22.40 8.38
N GLY A 912 3.63 -21.85 8.07
CA GLY A 912 3.23 -20.49 8.39
C GLY A 912 2.11 -19.92 7.50
N PRO A 913 1.64 -18.70 7.77
CA PRO A 913 0.52 -18.10 7.04
C PRO A 913 0.81 -17.97 5.54
N LYS A 914 -0.11 -18.48 4.70
CA LYS A 914 0.04 -18.63 3.24
C LYS A 914 1.19 -19.55 2.79
N SER A 915 1.67 -20.43 3.68
CA SER A 915 2.68 -21.47 3.40
C SER A 915 2.19 -22.82 3.93
N TYR A 916 1.61 -23.62 3.06
CA TYR A 916 1.02 -24.91 3.41
C TYR A 916 1.09 -25.91 2.24
N SER A 917 0.95 -27.19 2.54
CA SER A 917 0.79 -28.25 1.55
C SER A 917 -0.27 -29.24 2.03
N TYR A 918 -0.96 -29.87 1.08
CA TYR A 918 -1.89 -30.95 1.36
C TYR A 918 -1.83 -32.03 0.28
N ILE A 919 -2.25 -33.24 0.65
CA ILE A 919 -2.41 -34.39 -0.25
C ILE A 919 -3.90 -34.67 -0.37
N GLU A 920 -4.42 -34.68 -1.60
CA GLU A 920 -5.80 -35.08 -1.92
C GLU A 920 -5.79 -36.42 -2.69
N LYS A 921 -6.76 -37.29 -2.38
CA LYS A 921 -7.05 -38.51 -3.12
C LYS A 921 -8.22 -38.25 -4.07
N MET A 922 -7.98 -38.44 -5.36
CA MET A 922 -8.97 -38.28 -6.42
C MET A 922 -9.90 -39.49 -6.51
N GLU A 923 -11.02 -39.34 -7.23
CA GLU A 923 -12.01 -40.41 -7.45
C GLU A 923 -11.41 -41.63 -8.19
N ASP A 924 -10.44 -41.42 -9.07
CA ASP A 924 -9.68 -42.48 -9.76
C ASP A 924 -8.64 -43.20 -8.87
N GLY A 925 -8.57 -42.81 -7.58
CA GLY A 925 -7.61 -43.32 -6.61
C GLY A 925 -6.22 -42.70 -6.68
N SER A 926 -5.95 -41.80 -7.63
CA SER A 926 -4.66 -41.10 -7.73
C SER A 926 -4.45 -40.10 -6.58
N LEU A 927 -3.19 -39.87 -6.23
CA LEU A 927 -2.80 -38.88 -5.23
C LEU A 927 -2.30 -37.60 -5.90
N SER A 928 -2.79 -36.46 -5.44
CA SER A 928 -2.42 -35.14 -5.90
C SER A 928 -1.90 -34.32 -4.72
N THR A 929 -0.67 -33.85 -4.81
CA THR A 929 -0.06 -32.96 -3.81
C THR A 929 -0.20 -31.52 -4.26
N LYS A 930 -0.74 -30.65 -3.40
CA LYS A 930 -0.74 -29.20 -3.61
C LYS A 930 0.25 -28.54 -2.67
N VAL A 931 1.07 -27.63 -3.19
CA VAL A 931 2.02 -26.83 -2.42
C VAL A 931 1.72 -25.34 -2.61
N LYS A 932 1.71 -24.58 -1.51
CA LYS A 932 1.68 -23.11 -1.50
C LYS A 932 2.88 -22.65 -0.68
N ALA A 933 3.83 -21.96 -1.32
CA ALA A 933 5.05 -21.48 -0.67
C ALA A 933 5.16 -19.95 -0.78
N LYS A 934 4.89 -19.22 0.32
CA LYS A 934 4.82 -17.75 0.28
C LYS A 934 6.15 -17.13 -0.16
N GLY A 935 6.13 -16.46 -1.31
CA GLY A 935 7.28 -15.73 -1.84
C GLY A 935 8.26 -16.57 -2.66
N ILE A 936 8.00 -17.88 -2.84
CA ILE A 936 8.70 -18.76 -3.77
C ILE A 936 7.86 -18.91 -5.05
N THR A 937 8.50 -18.90 -6.21
CA THR A 937 7.88 -19.32 -7.47
C THR A 937 8.12 -20.81 -7.62
N LEU A 938 7.06 -21.62 -7.70
CA LEU A 938 7.13 -23.07 -7.91
C LEU A 938 7.45 -23.37 -9.38
N ASN A 939 8.72 -23.18 -9.76
CA ASN A 939 9.30 -23.75 -10.97
C ASN A 939 9.67 -25.23 -10.72
N CYS A 940 10.02 -25.97 -11.78
CA CYS A 940 10.28 -27.42 -11.66
C CYS A 940 11.49 -27.79 -10.77
N GLN A 941 12.32 -26.84 -10.36
CA GLN A 941 13.35 -27.02 -9.34
C GLN A 941 12.81 -26.81 -7.92
N ALA A 942 12.08 -25.71 -7.68
CA ALA A 942 11.48 -25.40 -6.39
C ALA A 942 10.43 -26.45 -5.97
N ASP A 943 9.67 -26.97 -6.92
CA ASP A 943 8.66 -28.01 -6.71
C ASP A 943 9.25 -29.32 -6.17
N LYS A 944 10.50 -29.64 -6.55
CA LYS A 944 11.27 -30.80 -6.03
C LYS A 944 11.90 -30.56 -4.66
N LEU A 945 12.02 -29.30 -4.23
CA LEU A 945 12.70 -28.91 -2.99
C LEU A 945 11.73 -28.54 -1.87
N ILE A 946 10.53 -28.07 -2.21
CA ILE A 946 9.45 -27.76 -1.28
C ILE A 946 8.34 -28.81 -1.44
N THR A 947 8.63 -30.02 -0.97
CA THR A 947 7.63 -31.11 -0.96
C THR A 947 6.80 -31.10 0.33
N PHE A 948 5.73 -31.89 0.36
CA PHE A 948 4.92 -32.10 1.57
C PHE A 948 5.79 -32.61 2.74
N GLU A 949 6.65 -33.60 2.47
CA GLU A 949 7.53 -34.24 3.45
C GLU A 949 8.55 -33.24 4.00
N LYS A 950 9.11 -32.36 3.16
CA LYS A 950 10.04 -31.33 3.63
C LYS A 950 9.36 -30.29 4.51
N MET A 951 8.09 -29.96 4.22
CA MET A 951 7.29 -29.10 5.09
C MET A 951 6.91 -29.79 6.40
N ALA A 952 6.58 -31.08 6.38
CA ALA A 952 6.32 -31.90 7.56
C ALA A 952 7.57 -32.00 8.47
N GLN A 953 8.74 -32.27 7.89
CA GLN A 953 10.02 -32.26 8.64
C GLN A 953 10.25 -30.91 9.34
N MET A 954 10.02 -29.78 8.65
CA MET A 954 10.18 -28.44 9.24
C MET A 954 9.18 -28.14 10.36
N VAL A 955 8.03 -28.81 10.41
CA VAL A 955 7.06 -28.72 11.51
C VAL A 955 7.50 -29.63 12.66
N GLU A 956 7.88 -30.88 12.37
CA GLU A 956 8.34 -31.87 13.35
C GLU A 956 9.54 -31.36 14.16
N GLU A 957 10.51 -30.73 13.49
CA GLU A 957 11.66 -30.08 14.14
C GLU A 957 11.25 -28.96 15.13
N VAL A 958 10.10 -28.33 14.94
CA VAL A 958 9.56 -27.32 15.86
C VAL A 958 8.86 -27.98 17.05
N LEU A 959 8.08 -29.03 16.81
CA LEU A 959 7.34 -29.77 17.86
C LEU A 959 8.28 -30.54 18.79
N THR A 960 9.33 -31.15 18.24
CA THR A 960 10.36 -31.88 18.98
C THR A 960 11.44 -30.97 19.60
N GLY A 961 11.35 -29.64 19.40
CA GLY A 961 12.24 -28.67 20.04
C GLY A 961 13.67 -28.63 19.48
N VAL A 962 13.90 -29.04 18.22
CA VAL A 962 15.23 -29.04 17.61
C VAL A 962 15.81 -27.63 17.56
N ALA A 963 17.02 -27.48 18.12
CA ALA A 963 17.71 -26.20 18.26
C ALA A 963 18.12 -25.59 16.90
N GLN A 964 18.61 -26.43 15.97
CA GLN A 964 18.99 -26.03 14.62
C GLN A 964 17.96 -26.54 13.60
N ARG A 965 17.03 -25.67 13.21
CA ARG A 965 15.94 -26.00 12.29
C ARG A 965 16.38 -25.96 10.82
N SER A 966 15.78 -26.82 10.00
CA SER A 966 15.95 -26.88 8.56
C SER A 966 15.64 -25.55 7.88
N VAL A 967 16.53 -25.15 6.98
CA VAL A 967 16.32 -24.09 6.00
C VAL A 967 16.59 -24.70 4.63
N GLN A 968 15.61 -24.64 3.73
CA GLN A 968 15.75 -25.10 2.36
C GLN A 968 16.11 -23.90 1.48
N GLU A 969 17.33 -23.88 0.94
CA GLU A 969 17.66 -22.92 -0.12
C GLU A 969 17.05 -23.39 -1.45
N VAL A 970 16.38 -22.46 -2.13
CA VAL A 970 15.64 -22.73 -3.36
C VAL A 970 16.12 -21.78 -4.48
N PRO A 971 16.65 -22.31 -5.59
CA PRO A 971 17.09 -21.50 -6.72
C PRO A 971 15.90 -20.84 -7.44
N GLN A 972 16.07 -19.59 -7.82
CA GLN A 972 15.05 -18.74 -8.43
C GLN A 972 15.72 -17.79 -9.43
N PHE A 973 15.42 -17.95 -10.72
CA PHE A 973 15.78 -16.95 -11.72
C PHE A 973 14.91 -15.69 -11.59
N LYS A 974 15.51 -14.51 -11.71
CA LYS A 974 14.80 -13.22 -11.64
C LYS A 974 15.37 -12.17 -12.58
N MET A 975 14.46 -11.45 -13.25
CA MET A 975 14.75 -10.16 -13.87
C MET A 975 14.72 -9.03 -12.82
N LYS A 976 15.91 -8.62 -12.38
CA LYS A 976 16.16 -7.51 -11.47
C LYS A 976 16.43 -6.24 -12.25
N ARG A 977 16.29 -5.10 -11.58
CA ARG A 977 16.55 -3.76 -12.13
C ARG A 977 17.20 -2.92 -11.06
N ASN A 978 18.23 -2.17 -11.41
CA ASN A 978 18.89 -1.24 -10.48
C ASN A 978 18.11 0.10 -10.41
N ARG A 979 18.69 1.11 -9.74
CA ARG A 979 18.06 2.43 -9.61
C ARG A 979 18.14 3.27 -10.90
N ASP A 980 18.93 2.84 -11.87
CA ASP A 980 19.17 3.51 -13.15
C ASP A 980 18.37 2.85 -14.28
N HIS A 981 17.40 2.02 -13.90
CA HIS A 981 16.48 1.29 -14.78
C HIS A 981 17.14 0.25 -15.70
N GLN A 982 18.42 -0.05 -15.48
CA GLN A 982 19.12 -1.16 -16.14
C GLN A 982 18.58 -2.49 -15.64
N VAL A 983 18.28 -3.40 -16.56
CA VAL A 983 17.73 -4.74 -16.29
C VAL A 983 18.84 -5.79 -16.29
N PHE A 984 18.79 -6.75 -15.36
CA PHE A 984 19.75 -7.83 -15.18
C PHE A 984 19.02 -9.15 -14.92
N SER A 985 19.54 -10.23 -15.49
CA SER A 985 19.10 -11.61 -15.21
C SER A 985 20.02 -12.24 -14.16
N GLU A 986 19.49 -12.54 -12.97
CA GLU A 986 20.27 -13.21 -11.91
C GLU A 986 19.57 -14.47 -11.38
N ASN A 987 20.37 -15.51 -11.14
CA ASN A 987 19.97 -16.65 -10.32
C ASN A 987 20.18 -16.28 -8.84
N VAL A 988 19.10 -16.29 -8.05
CA VAL A 988 19.16 -16.05 -6.61
C VAL A 988 18.62 -17.24 -5.84
N PHE A 989 19.24 -17.54 -4.70
CA PHE A 989 18.67 -18.47 -3.74
C PHE A 989 17.67 -17.74 -2.83
N LYS A 990 16.57 -18.42 -2.49
CA LYS A 990 15.64 -17.99 -1.46
C LYS A 990 15.55 -19.07 -0.38
N SER A 991 15.79 -18.66 0.86
CA SER A 991 15.57 -19.48 2.05
C SER A 991 14.08 -19.71 2.29
N PHE A 992 13.62 -20.96 2.16
CA PHE A 992 12.33 -21.42 2.66
C PHE A 992 12.51 -22.10 4.03
N LYS A 993 11.70 -21.72 5.02
CA LYS A 993 11.81 -22.21 6.40
C LYS A 993 10.49 -22.02 7.17
N TYR A 994 10.39 -22.62 8.35
CA TYR A 994 9.31 -22.35 9.29
C TYR A 994 9.26 -20.87 9.68
N THR A 995 8.07 -20.27 9.59
CA THR A 995 7.84 -18.82 9.86
C THR A 995 6.57 -18.53 10.66
N PHE A 996 5.85 -19.56 11.13
CA PHE A 996 4.68 -19.37 11.98
C PHE A 996 5.07 -18.76 13.34
N ASN A 997 4.41 -17.66 13.70
CA ASN A 997 4.64 -16.94 14.96
C ASN A 997 3.42 -16.10 15.37
N LYS A 998 2.21 -16.55 15.01
CA LYS A 998 0.96 -15.80 15.23
C LYS A 998 0.17 -16.26 16.46
N ARG A 999 0.43 -17.46 16.96
CA ARG A 999 -0.27 -18.12 18.08
C ARG A 999 0.77 -18.89 18.91
N ARG A 1000 0.38 -19.33 20.11
CA ARG A 1000 1.15 -20.29 20.92
C ARG A 1000 1.00 -21.68 20.28
N VAL A 1001 2.11 -22.39 20.09
CA VAL A 1001 2.13 -23.76 19.55
C VAL A 1001 2.11 -24.75 20.71
N LEU A 1002 1.29 -25.80 20.61
CA LEU A 1002 1.22 -26.91 21.56
C LEU A 1002 1.98 -28.13 21.01
N SER A 1003 2.30 -29.08 21.89
CA SER A 1003 3.15 -30.25 21.57
C SER A 1003 2.53 -31.22 20.55
N ASP A 1004 1.20 -31.20 20.40
CA ASP A 1004 0.43 -31.96 19.40
C ASP A 1004 0.33 -31.26 18.03
N GLY A 1005 0.97 -30.10 17.87
CA GLY A 1005 0.88 -29.28 16.66
C GLY A 1005 -0.38 -28.42 16.55
N SER A 1006 -1.30 -28.48 17.51
CA SER A 1006 -2.40 -27.51 17.62
C SER A 1006 -1.89 -26.15 18.13
N THR A 1007 -2.70 -25.10 17.98
CA THR A 1007 -2.28 -23.73 18.34
C THR A 1007 -3.40 -22.91 18.98
N VAL A 1008 -3.04 -22.22 20.06
CA VAL A 1008 -3.96 -21.43 20.89
C VAL A 1008 -3.58 -19.95 20.89
N PRO A 1009 -4.53 -19.02 21.08
CA PRO A 1009 -4.25 -17.59 21.06
C PRO A 1009 -3.20 -17.17 22.09
N TYR A 1010 -2.39 -16.17 21.74
CA TYR A 1010 -1.49 -15.54 22.72
C TYR A 1010 -2.29 -14.91 23.85
N GLY A 1011 -1.98 -15.27 25.10
CA GLY A 1011 -2.69 -14.76 26.28
C GLY A 1011 -3.74 -15.69 26.88
N ILE A 1012 -3.94 -16.89 26.30
CA ILE A 1012 -4.82 -17.89 26.91
C ILE A 1012 -4.26 -18.35 28.27
N ASN A 1013 -5.16 -18.55 29.23
CA ASN A 1013 -4.85 -19.13 30.54
C ASN A 1013 -5.78 -20.31 30.80
N THR A 1014 -5.19 -21.50 30.91
CA THR A 1014 -5.87 -22.80 31.09
C THR A 1014 -5.88 -23.26 32.55
N GLY A 1015 -5.56 -22.38 33.50
CA GLY A 1015 -5.47 -22.63 34.94
C GLY A 1015 -6.80 -22.90 35.66
N SER A 1016 -7.67 -23.75 35.11
CA SER A 1016 -8.74 -24.45 35.81
C SER A 1016 -9.14 -25.71 35.02
N ASN A 1017 -9.20 -26.85 35.71
CA ASN A 1017 -9.51 -28.14 35.07
C ASN A 1017 -10.89 -28.11 34.38
N TYR A 1018 -10.91 -28.29 33.06
CA TYR A 1018 -12.13 -28.55 32.30
C TYR A 1018 -12.06 -29.91 31.60
N SER A 1019 -12.80 -30.88 32.16
CA SER A 1019 -13.35 -31.96 31.36
C SER A 1019 -14.45 -31.40 30.45
N TYR A 1020 -14.54 -31.89 29.22
CA TYR A 1020 -15.66 -31.60 28.33
C TYR A 1020 -16.96 -32.12 28.96
N HIS A 1021 -17.80 -31.21 29.46
CA HIS A 1021 -19.21 -31.48 29.74
C HIS A 1021 -20.08 -30.44 29.04
N SER A 1022 -20.73 -30.90 27.96
CA SER A 1022 -21.78 -30.19 27.27
C SER A 1022 -22.93 -29.87 28.25
N LYS A 1023 -23.13 -28.58 28.54
CA LYS A 1023 -24.31 -28.11 29.28
C LYS A 1023 -25.33 -27.51 28.32
N PHE A 1024 -26.35 -28.29 28.02
CA PHE A 1024 -27.62 -27.77 27.53
C PHE A 1024 -28.25 -26.87 28.61
N PHE A 1025 -28.89 -25.78 28.19
CA PHE A 1025 -29.63 -24.90 29.09
C PHE A 1025 -30.87 -25.59 29.64
N VAL A 1026 -31.00 -25.64 30.98
CA VAL A 1026 -32.25 -25.91 31.69
C VAL A 1026 -32.38 -24.88 32.83
N SER A 1027 -33.62 -24.47 33.12
CA SER A 1027 -33.96 -23.33 33.98
C SER A 1027 -33.66 -23.55 35.49
N PRO A 1028 -33.59 -22.49 36.31
CA PRO A 1028 -32.98 -22.57 37.64
C PRO A 1028 -33.94 -23.08 38.73
N GLY A 1029 -33.43 -23.96 39.60
CA GLY A 1029 -34.15 -24.42 40.79
C GLY A 1029 -33.24 -24.99 41.89
N LEU A 1030 -33.41 -24.44 43.10
CA LEU A 1030 -32.93 -24.92 44.41
C LEU A 1030 -31.42 -24.89 44.74
N ARG A 1031 -31.18 -24.60 46.03
CA ARG A 1031 -29.87 -24.44 46.70
C ARG A 1031 -29.36 -25.79 47.22
N GLY A 1032 -28.04 -25.98 47.24
CA GLY A 1032 -27.40 -27.06 48.00
C GLY A 1032 -25.89 -26.86 48.13
N PHE A 1033 -25.37 -26.89 49.37
CA PHE A 1033 -23.94 -27.01 49.67
C PHE A 1033 -23.40 -28.38 49.23
N PHE A 1034 -22.13 -28.48 48.84
CA PHE A 1034 -21.31 -29.65 49.20
C PHE A 1034 -19.81 -29.32 49.32
N LEU A 1035 -19.18 -29.94 50.33
CA LEU A 1035 -17.74 -30.04 50.55
C LEU A 1035 -17.08 -30.91 49.46
N MET A 1036 -15.80 -30.70 49.18
CA MET A 1036 -14.93 -31.76 48.64
C MET A 1036 -13.84 -32.12 49.66
N VAL A 1037 -13.55 -33.41 49.75
CA VAL A 1037 -12.50 -34.00 50.57
C VAL A 1037 -11.29 -34.25 49.66
N GLU A 1038 -10.12 -33.78 50.07
CA GLU A 1038 -8.85 -34.14 49.44
C GLU A 1038 -8.39 -35.52 49.91
N VAL A 1039 -7.88 -36.34 48.98
CA VAL A 1039 -7.20 -37.60 49.27
C VAL A 1039 -5.82 -37.53 48.62
N GLU A 1040 -4.80 -37.28 49.44
CA GLU A 1040 -3.40 -37.42 49.02
C GLU A 1040 -3.03 -38.90 48.88
N ILE A 1041 -2.29 -39.21 47.82
CA ILE A 1041 -1.49 -40.44 47.72
C ILE A 1041 -0.12 -40.04 47.20
N GLU A 1042 0.86 -39.96 48.10
CA GLU A 1042 2.28 -39.84 47.75
C GLU A 1042 2.88 -41.21 47.36
N MET A 1043 3.83 -41.22 46.42
CA MET A 1043 4.90 -42.24 46.38
C MET A 1043 6.24 -41.62 45.94
N VAL A 1044 7.32 -42.05 46.61
CA VAL A 1044 8.59 -41.30 46.83
C VAL A 1044 9.74 -42.33 46.97
N ASP A 1045 10.98 -42.19 46.48
CA ASP A 1045 11.72 -41.14 45.73
C ASP A 1045 12.64 -41.83 44.68
N PHE A 1046 13.38 -41.06 43.86
CA PHE A 1046 14.85 -41.22 43.78
C PHE A 1046 15.58 -40.00 43.16
N VAL A 1047 16.08 -39.11 44.03
CA VAL A 1047 17.37 -38.38 44.02
C VAL A 1047 17.95 -37.99 42.63
N SER A 1048 18.12 -36.70 42.29
CA SER A 1048 19.08 -35.84 42.99
C SER A 1048 18.71 -34.37 43.20
N ILE A 1049 19.37 -33.78 44.20
CA ILE A 1049 18.91 -32.63 44.98
C ILE A 1049 19.15 -31.29 44.28
N ARG A 1050 18.07 -30.51 44.13
CA ARG A 1050 18.12 -29.04 44.17
C ARG A 1050 18.08 -28.56 45.63
N THR A 1051 19.04 -27.75 46.06
CA THR A 1051 18.81 -26.84 47.19
C THR A 1051 18.20 -25.54 46.69
N LYS A 1052 16.90 -25.38 46.95
CA LYS A 1052 16.23 -24.07 46.99
C LYS A 1052 16.46 -23.45 48.37
N THR A 1053 16.55 -22.12 48.44
CA THR A 1053 15.92 -21.39 49.54
C THR A 1053 15.29 -20.12 49.01
N TYR A 1054 14.07 -19.81 49.45
CA TYR A 1054 13.34 -18.60 49.09
C TYR A 1054 13.61 -17.46 50.09
N ALA A 1055 13.21 -16.26 49.65
CA ALA A 1055 13.24 -14.96 50.33
C ALA A 1055 12.85 -14.94 51.82
N TYR A 1056 13.26 -13.88 52.53
CA TYR A 1056 12.32 -13.01 53.26
C TYR A 1056 12.88 -11.58 53.44
N LYS A 1057 11.99 -10.62 53.76
CA LYS A 1057 12.29 -9.20 53.98
C LYS A 1057 12.80 -8.89 55.40
N ASP A 1058 13.42 -7.71 55.53
CA ASP A 1058 13.56 -6.88 56.74
C ASP A 1058 14.13 -7.51 58.02
N SER A 1059 15.43 -7.32 58.26
CA SER A 1059 15.96 -6.73 59.51
C SER A 1059 17.51 -6.76 59.58
N PHE A 1060 18.06 -6.03 60.56
CA PHE A 1060 19.48 -5.98 60.99
C PHE A 1060 20.50 -5.26 60.11
N ASN A 1061 20.50 -3.95 60.34
CA ASN A 1061 21.68 -3.12 60.49
C ASN A 1061 22.68 -3.69 61.54
N LYS A 1062 23.97 -3.30 61.43
CA LYS A 1062 25.16 -3.60 62.27
C LYS A 1062 26.10 -4.74 61.83
N ASN A 1063 27.40 -4.45 61.98
CA ASN A 1063 28.59 -5.30 61.99
C ASN A 1063 29.20 -5.73 60.63
N GLY A 1064 30.21 -4.95 60.20
CA GLY A 1064 31.58 -5.48 60.05
C GLY A 1064 31.96 -6.24 58.77
N MET A 1065 32.39 -5.48 57.75
CA MET A 1065 33.42 -5.83 56.73
C MET A 1065 33.47 -7.23 56.09
N ASN A 1066 33.41 -7.24 54.74
CA ASN A 1066 34.59 -7.58 53.93
C ASN A 1066 34.57 -6.86 52.56
N PRO A 1067 35.50 -5.92 52.27
CA PRO A 1067 35.49 -5.16 51.02
C PRO A 1067 35.79 -5.96 49.74
N SER A 1068 36.32 -7.19 49.80
CA SER A 1068 36.72 -7.93 48.59
C SER A 1068 35.54 -8.56 47.82
N ALA A 1069 34.45 -8.89 48.50
CA ALA A 1069 33.27 -9.54 47.89
C ALA A 1069 32.49 -8.62 46.95
N HIS A 1070 32.50 -7.30 47.21
CA HIS A 1070 31.80 -6.31 46.37
C HIS A 1070 32.38 -6.23 44.95
N LYS A 1071 33.69 -6.43 44.78
CA LYS A 1071 34.37 -6.24 43.49
C LYS A 1071 33.97 -7.32 42.47
N HIS A 1072 33.94 -8.59 42.88
CA HIS A 1072 33.58 -9.70 41.99
C HIS A 1072 32.10 -9.70 41.57
N ILE A 1073 31.18 -9.25 42.42
CA ILE A 1073 29.76 -9.14 42.08
C ILE A 1073 29.52 -7.96 41.12
N PHE A 1074 30.20 -6.82 41.33
CA PHE A 1074 30.08 -5.67 40.43
C PHE A 1074 30.70 -5.95 39.05
N ASP A 1075 31.85 -6.64 38.99
CA ASP A 1075 32.51 -7.02 37.74
C ASP A 1075 31.70 -8.08 36.94
N ALA A 1076 30.96 -8.96 37.62
CA ALA A 1076 30.05 -9.91 36.97
C ALA A 1076 28.81 -9.24 36.37
N VAL A 1077 28.19 -8.29 37.11
CA VAL A 1077 27.01 -7.55 36.63
C VAL A 1077 27.36 -6.57 35.51
N THR A 1078 28.57 -5.99 35.52
CA THR A 1078 29.02 -5.05 34.47
C THR A 1078 29.34 -5.74 33.14
N LYS A 1079 29.58 -7.06 33.14
CA LYS A 1079 29.83 -7.86 31.92
C LYS A 1079 28.57 -8.40 31.21
N MET A 1080 27.36 -8.20 31.75
CA MET A 1080 26.10 -8.67 31.12
C MET A 1080 25.17 -7.54 30.64
N LYS A 1081 25.70 -6.59 29.84
CA LYS A 1081 24.88 -5.67 29.03
C LYS A 1081 25.14 -5.84 27.53
N LYS A 1082 24.32 -6.69 26.88
CA LYS A 1082 24.28 -6.80 25.41
C LYS A 1082 23.68 -5.53 24.81
N VAL A 1083 24.50 -4.74 24.11
CA VAL A 1083 24.08 -3.55 23.36
C VAL A 1083 23.46 -3.97 22.02
N VAL A 1084 22.25 -3.47 21.74
CA VAL A 1084 21.59 -3.63 20.43
C VAL A 1084 22.32 -2.79 19.38
N ARG A 1085 22.84 -3.42 18.32
CA ARG A 1085 23.57 -2.74 17.24
C ARG A 1085 22.72 -2.59 15.98
N LYS A 1086 22.62 -1.36 15.45
CA LYS A 1086 22.16 -1.05 14.09
C LYS A 1086 23.20 -0.15 13.43
N ALA A 1087 23.91 -0.67 12.43
CA ALA A 1087 24.73 0.13 11.52
C ALA A 1087 24.02 0.26 10.17
N LYS A 1088 24.14 1.41 9.51
CA LYS A 1088 23.58 1.61 8.16
C LYS A 1088 24.50 0.96 7.12
N GLY A 1089 23.97 0.01 6.33
CA GLY A 1089 24.43 -0.20 4.95
C GLY A 1089 25.23 -1.47 4.61
N ILE A 1090 25.47 -2.40 5.54
CA ILE A 1090 26.13 -3.70 5.24
C ILE A 1090 25.31 -4.85 5.83
N THR A 1091 25.11 -5.91 5.05
CA THR A 1091 24.42 -7.14 5.48
C THR A 1091 25.43 -8.28 5.53
N LEU A 1092 25.60 -8.91 6.69
CA LEU A 1092 26.43 -10.11 6.84
C LEU A 1092 25.55 -11.37 6.95
N ASN A 1093 26.09 -12.49 6.47
CA ASN A 1093 25.50 -13.82 6.54
C ASN A 1093 25.66 -14.39 7.96
N SER A 1094 24.62 -15.04 8.49
CA SER A 1094 24.55 -15.62 9.84
C SER A 1094 25.61 -16.68 10.19
N ALA A 1095 26.40 -17.16 9.23
CA ALA A 1095 27.56 -18.02 9.50
C ALA A 1095 28.79 -17.24 10.06
N ALA A 1096 28.84 -15.92 9.93
CA ALA A 1096 29.99 -15.09 10.34
C ALA A 1096 29.92 -14.52 11.76
N ASP A 1097 28.76 -14.58 12.42
CA ASP A 1097 28.49 -13.91 13.72
C ASP A 1097 29.37 -14.39 14.89
N ASN A 1098 30.06 -15.54 14.75
CA ASN A 1098 30.91 -16.11 15.80
C ASN A 1098 32.43 -15.87 15.60
N ILE A 1099 32.87 -15.21 14.52
CA ILE A 1099 34.31 -15.15 14.17
C ILE A 1099 34.86 -13.72 14.02
N VAL A 1100 34.05 -12.72 13.66
CA VAL A 1100 34.56 -11.35 13.37
C VAL A 1100 34.33 -10.38 14.54
N THR A 1101 35.41 -10.00 15.23
CA THR A 1101 35.36 -8.97 16.28
C THR A 1101 35.36 -7.55 15.67
N PHE A 1102 34.97 -6.55 16.47
CA PHE A 1102 35.00 -5.14 16.04
C PHE A 1102 36.43 -4.69 15.70
N ASP A 1103 37.41 -5.16 16.47
CA ASP A 1103 38.82 -4.83 16.25
C ASP A 1103 39.37 -5.48 14.97
N MET A 1104 38.95 -6.71 14.62
CA MET A 1104 39.29 -7.30 13.31
C MET A 1104 38.68 -6.52 12.14
N MET A 1105 37.42 -6.10 12.26
CA MET A 1105 36.75 -5.28 11.24
C MET A 1105 37.44 -3.92 11.08
N ARG A 1106 37.90 -3.33 12.18
CA ARG A 1106 38.68 -2.09 12.18
C ARG A 1106 40.05 -2.30 11.53
N PHE A 1107 40.77 -3.36 11.89
CA PHE A 1107 42.09 -3.68 11.33
C PHE A 1107 42.03 -3.91 9.82
N MET A 1108 41.03 -4.65 9.33
CA MET A 1108 40.81 -4.87 7.88
C MET A 1108 40.47 -3.58 7.12
N ILE A 1109 39.84 -2.60 7.78
CA ILE A 1109 39.56 -1.28 7.18
C ILE A 1109 40.80 -0.39 7.22
N GLU A 1110 41.60 -0.46 8.29
CA GLU A 1110 42.87 0.25 8.41
C GLU A 1110 43.88 -0.25 7.35
N ASP A 1111 44.04 -1.57 7.17
CA ASP A 1111 44.82 -2.19 6.06
C ASP A 1111 44.36 -1.69 4.68
N LEU A 1112 43.05 -1.75 4.38
CA LEU A 1112 42.48 -1.32 3.09
C LEU A 1112 42.64 0.19 2.79
N LEU A 1113 42.80 1.01 3.83
CA LEU A 1113 43.02 2.45 3.71
C LEU A 1113 44.51 2.80 3.59
N GLU A 1114 45.38 2.02 4.24
CA GLU A 1114 46.84 2.13 4.16
C GLU A 1114 47.36 1.67 2.80
N GLU A 1115 46.89 0.52 2.30
CA GLU A 1115 47.18 0.00 0.95
C GLU A 1115 46.76 0.98 -0.16
N LYS A 1116 45.73 1.81 0.08
CA LYS A 1116 45.21 2.80 -0.88
C LYS A 1116 45.62 4.25 -0.59
N LYS A 1117 46.46 4.50 0.42
CA LYS A 1117 46.94 5.83 0.85
C LYS A 1117 45.82 6.89 0.99
N ARG A 1118 44.68 6.53 1.61
CA ARG A 1118 43.54 7.45 1.78
C ARG A 1118 43.14 7.60 3.25
N THR A 1119 43.22 8.82 3.77
CA THR A 1119 42.63 9.19 5.06
C THR A 1119 41.15 9.49 4.94
N VAL A 1120 40.34 8.87 5.81
CA VAL A 1120 38.93 9.24 6.02
C VAL A 1120 38.87 10.33 7.10
N VAL A 1121 38.15 11.43 6.81
CA VAL A 1121 37.82 12.45 7.81
C VAL A 1121 36.31 12.45 7.97
N ASP A 1122 35.84 12.03 9.14
CA ASP A 1122 34.41 12.05 9.48
C ASP A 1122 34.02 13.45 9.96
N VAL A 1123 32.93 14.01 9.42
CA VAL A 1123 32.48 15.38 9.70
C VAL A 1123 31.00 15.39 10.09
N PRO A 1124 30.66 15.59 11.38
CA PRO A 1124 29.28 15.69 11.83
C PRO A 1124 28.51 16.83 11.13
N GLN A 1125 27.23 16.61 10.83
CA GLN A 1125 26.39 17.53 10.05
C GLN A 1125 26.17 18.93 10.67
N HIS A 1126 26.59 19.16 11.93
CA HIS A 1126 26.12 20.28 12.75
C HIS A 1126 27.08 21.50 12.80
N THR A 1127 28.27 21.43 12.20
CA THR A 1127 29.36 22.40 12.45
C THR A 1127 29.81 23.23 11.25
N MET A 1128 29.03 23.30 10.18
CA MET A 1128 29.35 24.12 9.00
C MET A 1128 28.62 25.48 9.01
N ARG A 1129 29.34 26.56 8.66
CA ARG A 1129 28.75 27.90 8.43
C ARG A 1129 29.20 28.48 7.08
N ARG A 1130 28.36 29.35 6.51
CA ARG A 1130 28.66 30.16 5.31
C ARG A 1130 29.23 31.53 5.69
N ASN A 1131 30.21 32.01 4.93
CA ASN A 1131 30.59 33.43 4.94
C ASN A 1131 29.67 34.26 4.01
N LYS A 1132 29.86 35.60 3.98
CA LYS A 1132 29.10 36.52 3.11
C LYS A 1132 29.27 36.25 1.60
N ASN A 1133 30.25 35.43 1.21
CA ASN A 1133 30.54 35.04 -0.18
C ASN A 1133 30.13 33.57 -0.45
N HIS A 1134 29.28 32.98 0.40
CA HIS A 1134 28.71 31.62 0.29
C HIS A 1134 29.70 30.43 0.35
N GLN A 1135 30.96 30.66 0.72
CA GLN A 1135 31.93 29.59 0.97
C GLN A 1135 31.68 28.94 2.35
N ILE A 1136 31.97 27.64 2.46
CA ILE A 1136 31.65 26.80 3.62
C ILE A 1136 32.95 26.32 4.29
N PHE A 1137 33.03 26.39 5.62
CA PHE A 1137 34.23 26.03 6.38
C PHE A 1137 33.90 25.22 7.64
N SER A 1138 34.88 24.42 8.10
CA SER A 1138 34.88 23.67 9.37
C SER A 1138 35.77 24.36 10.41
N LYS A 1139 35.39 24.31 11.69
CA LYS A 1139 36.07 25.03 12.78
C LYS A 1139 37.40 24.43 13.23
N ASN A 1140 37.69 23.16 12.90
CA ASN A 1140 38.76 22.38 13.56
C ASN A 1140 39.97 22.05 12.67
N THR A 1141 40.10 22.65 11.48
CA THR A 1141 41.24 22.40 10.57
C THR A 1141 41.73 23.66 9.88
N THR A 1142 43.03 23.96 9.97
CA THR A 1142 43.69 25.13 9.37
C THR A 1142 44.01 25.00 7.87
N LYS A 1143 43.54 23.95 7.18
CA LYS A 1143 43.74 23.77 5.73
C LYS A 1143 42.59 24.35 4.91
N MET A 1144 42.91 25.26 4.00
CA MET A 1144 41.97 25.79 3.00
C MET A 1144 41.67 24.77 1.89
N PHE A 1145 40.40 24.59 1.56
CA PHE A 1145 39.98 23.93 0.32
C PHE A 1145 39.53 24.99 -0.69
N HIS A 1146 40.23 25.07 -1.82
CA HIS A 1146 39.86 25.95 -2.94
C HIS A 1146 38.90 25.20 -3.88
N PHE A 1147 37.69 25.74 -4.05
CA PHE A 1147 36.78 25.35 -5.14
C PHE A 1147 36.83 26.40 -6.24
N THR A 1148 37.57 26.11 -7.31
CA THR A 1148 37.69 27.00 -8.47
C THR A 1148 36.75 26.54 -9.58
N PHE A 1149 35.57 27.15 -9.69
CA PHE A 1149 34.79 27.07 -10.93
C PHE A 1149 35.45 27.97 -11.98
N ASN A 1150 36.03 27.39 -13.03
CA ASN A 1150 36.52 28.18 -14.16
C ASN A 1150 35.59 28.10 -15.38
N LYS A 1151 35.60 29.18 -16.17
CA LYS A 1151 34.59 29.52 -17.18
C LYS A 1151 35.16 29.48 -18.59
N ARG A 1152 34.24 29.48 -19.58
CA ARG A 1152 34.40 29.91 -20.98
C ARG A 1152 35.17 28.98 -21.94
N ARG A 1153 34.75 29.05 -23.21
CA ARG A 1153 35.42 28.50 -24.40
C ARG A 1153 36.90 28.89 -24.44
N ILE A 1154 37.73 27.93 -24.85
CA ILE A 1154 38.99 28.18 -25.56
C ILE A 1154 38.92 27.31 -26.84
N LEU A 1155 39.20 27.92 -28.00
CA LEU A 1155 39.35 27.19 -29.27
C LEU A 1155 40.76 26.60 -29.33
N PRO A 1156 40.99 25.51 -30.09
CA PRO A 1156 42.31 24.92 -30.18
C PRO A 1156 43.27 25.87 -30.89
N ASP A 1157 44.44 26.10 -30.30
CA ASP A 1157 45.64 26.43 -31.06
C ASP A 1157 46.71 25.38 -30.76
N SER A 1158 47.52 25.19 -31.78
CA SER A 1158 48.57 24.20 -31.95
C SER A 1158 49.73 24.35 -30.95
N SER A 1159 50.16 23.22 -30.36
CA SER A 1159 51.57 22.75 -30.41
C SER A 1159 51.82 21.60 -29.40
N THR A 1160 52.39 20.52 -29.93
CA THR A 1160 53.31 19.52 -29.32
C THR A 1160 53.52 19.51 -27.79
N LYS A 1161 53.61 18.35 -27.12
CA LYS A 1161 53.99 17.02 -27.63
C LYS A 1161 53.44 15.89 -26.76
#